data_AF-A0A1M7JI71-F1
#
_entry.id   AF-A0A1M7JI71-F1
#
_cell.length_a   1.000
_cell.length_b   1.000
_cell.length_c   1.000
_cell.angle_alpha   90.00
_cell.angle_beta   90.00
_cell.angle_gamma   90.00
#
_symmetry.space_group_name_H-M   'P 1'
#
loop_
_entity.id
_entity.type
_entity.pdbx_description
1 polymer ?
#
loop_
_entity_poly.entity_id
_entity_poly.type
_entity_poly.pdbx_seq_one_letter_code
_entity_poly.pdbx_strand_id
1 'polypeptide(L)'
;MRKRKKWEIKLIMIATMVMVAVIISESRELKSYTTTKAATTSSRFLRRTGKVNATSLNIRKTASISSTKLATIKKSTLVNVLDKKIVGGKEWYKVSFKVNGKTITGYAYKKYITLEATTVPSTTYTLGKINEKSVPVYKTANTYDTKKGTLSKNQEVILLGTLTVNNAKWTKVKVKIDGTATTGYIKASKITKLTSTAPSTTNKKGVTSSKVTARRIASTLASSKGTLAKNTSVTVKATLTVNGSKWYKCTYKVDGTTTTGYILASKVSFPSEAEFLEMLSEFPTSYQSSLKKIHEEYPNWKFVAVNTGLDWNTVIKEETRVGRNTIQSELPNGGTYGVPFSYLSTESGAYDWSKDKYTLMDGTNWFTADTKVIEHYMDPRNFLTSDKIFQFEAQAYDSTQKSSVVSSILSNTFMKGSYSVVDSATKETVKGAYTDAFMEAGKQSGASPYFLAARAKQELGINGSDSVTGTYPGYEGIYNYYNIGAYDTAGDGAIANGLNYAKTGTTYNRPWTNPYKSILGGAEYIASSYIKKGQNTNYFQKFNVVYSPYYLHQYMTNVQAATSEARSTYNSYNSMGMLKEAMIFYIPVYKNMPSKIPELPASKGNPNSYLKTITVNNGNSNLAITPTFNYKTTSYTMVVPNSVSSVTVDATAISSHASITGNGNYTLESGKTRTISIKCTAGNGTSTTYQVKITRLAK
;
A
#
# COMPACT_ATOMS: atom_id res chain seq x y z
N MET A 1 39.23 -46.12 35.38
CA MET A 1 40.35 -45.13 35.39
C MET A 1 39.71 -43.75 35.62
N ARG A 2 40.00 -43.00 36.69
CA ARG A 2 41.18 -42.14 36.93
C ARG A 2 41.36 -41.10 35.80
N LYS A 3 41.36 -39.77 36.01
CA LYS A 3 41.44 -38.94 37.24
C LYS A 3 40.63 -37.63 37.14
N ARG A 4 40.09 -37.17 38.28
CA ARG A 4 39.83 -35.74 38.57
C ARG A 4 41.11 -35.07 39.12
N LYS A 5 41.24 -33.76 38.95
CA LYS A 5 41.75 -32.78 39.96
C LYS A 5 40.87 -31.51 39.76
N LYS A 6 40.14 -30.97 40.75
CA LYS A 6 40.59 -30.27 42.00
C LYS A 6 41.52 -29.09 41.65
N TRP A 7 41.33 -27.89 42.20
CA TRP A 7 41.33 -27.59 43.64
C TRP A 7 40.05 -26.96 44.24
N GLU A 8 39.83 -27.25 45.53
CA GLU A 8 38.95 -26.57 46.48
C GLU A 8 39.81 -26.13 47.68
N ILE A 9 39.46 -25.02 48.36
CA ILE A 9 39.62 -24.84 49.82
C ILE A 9 38.37 -24.05 50.27
N LYS A 10 37.34 -24.73 50.83
CA LYS A 10 36.96 -24.81 52.28
C LYS A 10 36.70 -23.43 52.91
N LEU A 11 35.61 -23.17 53.64
CA LEU A 11 34.92 -23.89 54.74
C LEU A 11 33.36 -23.80 54.59
N ILE A 12 32.46 -24.57 55.24
CA ILE A 12 32.49 -25.88 55.96
C ILE A 12 31.04 -26.47 56.03
N MET A 13 30.89 -27.74 56.46
CA MET A 13 29.71 -28.53 56.95
C MET A 13 28.26 -28.22 56.47
N ILE A 14 27.47 -29.15 55.88
CA ILE A 14 26.97 -30.49 56.36
C ILE A 14 25.90 -30.34 57.47
N ALA A 15 24.68 -30.91 57.45
CA ALA A 15 24.06 -31.95 56.60
C ALA A 15 22.53 -31.73 56.37
N THR A 16 21.98 -32.53 55.46
CA THR A 16 20.56 -32.93 55.40
C THR A 16 20.04 -33.58 56.69
N MET A 17 18.81 -33.29 57.13
CA MET A 17 17.89 -34.31 57.67
C MET A 17 16.42 -33.84 57.80
N VAL A 18 15.51 -34.75 57.41
CA VAL A 18 14.19 -35.06 58.01
C VAL A 18 12.98 -34.09 57.90
N MET A 19 11.88 -34.74 57.48
CA MET A 19 10.46 -34.46 57.63
C MET A 19 9.96 -33.60 58.82
N VAL A 20 8.88 -32.86 58.53
CA VAL A 20 7.64 -32.68 59.32
C VAL A 20 7.76 -32.38 60.83
N ALA A 21 7.28 -31.16 61.15
CA ALA A 21 6.71 -30.69 62.43
C ALA A 21 7.65 -30.42 63.62
N VAL A 22 7.62 -29.15 64.07
CA VAL A 22 7.26 -28.85 65.46
C VAL A 22 6.11 -27.84 65.45
N ILE A 23 5.03 -28.19 66.14
CA ILE A 23 3.90 -27.33 66.51
C ILE A 23 3.86 -27.34 68.05
N ILE A 24 3.68 -26.16 68.66
CA ILE A 24 3.35 -25.93 70.10
C ILE A 24 4.38 -26.38 71.14
N SER A 25 4.94 -25.41 71.87
CA SER A 25 4.70 -25.14 73.32
C SER A 25 5.41 -23.81 73.70
N GLU A 26 5.06 -23.05 74.73
CA GLU A 26 3.86 -22.99 75.59
C GLU A 26 3.71 -21.59 76.22
N SER A 27 2.63 -21.36 76.96
CA SER A 27 2.36 -20.09 77.65
C SER A 27 3.21 -19.87 78.92
N ARG A 28 3.59 -18.63 79.23
CA ARG A 28 3.07 -17.88 80.40
C ARG A 28 3.64 -16.46 80.58
N GLU A 29 2.78 -15.66 81.21
CA GLU A 29 2.88 -14.31 81.80
C GLU A 29 4.23 -13.54 81.84
N LEU A 30 4.14 -12.25 81.48
CA LEU A 30 4.49 -11.16 82.39
C LEU A 30 3.55 -9.95 82.18
N LYS A 31 3.09 -9.33 83.27
CA LYS A 31 2.06 -8.27 83.29
C LYS A 31 2.69 -6.87 83.28
N SER A 32 1.89 -5.88 82.85
CA SER A 32 2.08 -4.42 83.05
C SER A 32 3.27 -3.78 82.27
N TYR A 33 3.21 -2.52 81.81
CA TYR A 33 2.34 -1.41 82.22
C TYR A 33 1.47 -0.77 81.10
N THR A 34 0.41 -0.12 81.55
CA THR A 34 -0.61 0.60 80.78
C THR A 34 -0.12 1.92 80.19
N THR A 35 -0.56 2.25 78.98
CA THR A 35 -1.15 3.58 78.66
C THR A 35 -1.90 3.55 77.31
N THR A 36 -3.05 2.88 77.30
CA THR A 36 -4.03 3.02 76.21
C THR A 36 -4.66 4.41 76.25
N LYS A 37 -4.06 5.38 75.54
CA LYS A 37 -4.69 6.68 75.27
C LYS A 37 -5.84 6.49 74.28
N ALA A 38 -7.01 6.11 74.80
CA ALA A 38 -8.23 5.94 74.03
C ALA A 38 -8.59 7.26 73.31
N ALA A 39 -8.36 7.30 71.99
CA ALA A 39 -8.75 8.43 71.18
C ALA A 39 -10.27 8.43 71.00
N THR A 40 -10.98 9.20 71.83
CA THR A 40 -12.43 9.41 71.73
C THR A 40 -12.78 10.10 70.42
N THR A 41 -13.05 9.31 69.37
CA THR A 41 -13.52 9.81 68.09
C THR A 41 -14.95 10.32 68.20
N SER A 42 -15.10 11.57 68.64
CA SER A 42 -16.35 12.32 68.51
C SER A 42 -16.73 12.41 67.03
N SER A 43 -17.78 11.67 66.63
CA SER A 43 -18.24 11.64 65.24
C SER A 43 -18.98 12.93 64.88
N ARG A 44 -18.20 13.97 64.53
CA ARG A 44 -18.73 15.27 64.10
C ARG A 44 -19.75 15.08 62.97
N PHE A 45 -20.93 15.68 63.14
CA PHE A 45 -21.99 15.61 62.13
C PHE A 45 -21.52 16.15 60.78
N LEU A 46 -21.52 15.30 59.74
CA LEU A 46 -21.19 15.73 58.38
C LEU A 46 -22.33 16.56 57.78
N ARG A 47 -22.12 17.88 57.81
CA ARG A 47 -22.97 18.91 57.20
C ARG A 47 -23.29 18.56 55.76
N ARG A 48 -24.54 18.66 55.33
CA ARG A 48 -24.96 18.35 53.95
C ARG A 48 -26.31 18.96 53.61
N THR A 49 -26.68 18.94 52.34
CA THR A 49 -27.99 19.40 51.87
C THR A 49 -29.10 18.45 52.33
N GLY A 50 -30.22 19.02 52.77
CA GLY A 50 -31.49 18.35 52.98
C GLY A 50 -32.60 19.06 52.23
N LYS A 51 -33.64 18.31 51.86
CA LYS A 51 -34.82 18.79 51.16
C LYS A 51 -36.04 18.64 52.07
N VAL A 52 -36.83 19.72 52.21
CA VAL A 52 -38.06 19.72 53.00
C VAL A 52 -39.10 18.82 52.33
N ASN A 53 -39.63 17.84 53.06
CA ASN A 53 -40.64 16.91 52.55
C ASN A 53 -42.08 17.25 53.00
N ALA A 54 -42.22 18.07 54.06
CA ALA A 54 -43.50 18.62 54.53
C ALA A 54 -44.07 19.70 53.59
N THR A 55 -45.39 19.87 53.57
CA THR A 55 -46.08 20.96 52.85
C THR A 55 -45.61 22.34 53.33
N SER A 56 -45.60 22.54 54.65
CA SER A 56 -44.99 23.67 55.34
C SER A 56 -44.18 23.19 56.55
N LEU A 57 -43.06 23.85 56.83
CA LEU A 57 -42.16 23.51 57.93
C LEU A 57 -41.74 24.77 58.69
N ASN A 58 -42.08 24.83 59.98
CA ASN A 58 -41.66 25.92 60.86
C ASN A 58 -40.23 25.68 61.37
N ILE A 59 -39.38 26.71 61.21
CA ILE A 59 -38.00 26.73 61.72
C ILE A 59 -38.00 27.46 63.06
N ARG A 60 -37.42 26.84 64.08
CA ARG A 60 -37.48 27.28 65.48
C ARG A 60 -36.13 27.82 65.96
N LYS A 61 -36.10 28.76 66.91
CA LYS A 61 -34.86 29.35 67.47
C LYS A 61 -34.03 28.31 68.24
N THR A 62 -34.70 27.43 68.97
CA THR A 62 -34.13 26.28 69.68
C THR A 62 -34.85 24.98 69.29
N ALA A 63 -34.29 23.83 69.64
CA ALA A 63 -34.84 22.50 69.33
C ALA A 63 -36.07 22.13 70.19
N SER A 64 -37.12 22.94 70.12
CA SER A 64 -38.42 22.72 70.77
C SER A 64 -39.57 23.25 69.89
N ILE A 65 -40.73 22.60 69.99
CA ILE A 65 -41.97 23.05 69.32
C ILE A 65 -42.55 24.33 69.94
N SER A 66 -42.27 24.62 71.21
CA SER A 66 -42.68 25.86 71.90
C SER A 66 -41.75 27.05 71.64
N SER A 67 -40.59 26.83 71.02
CA SER A 67 -39.59 27.86 70.75
C SER A 67 -40.05 28.89 69.72
N THR A 68 -39.50 30.11 69.76
CA THR A 68 -39.80 31.19 68.80
C THR A 68 -39.66 30.69 67.35
N LYS A 69 -40.69 30.93 66.54
CA LYS A 69 -40.69 30.66 65.10
C LYS A 69 -39.84 31.71 64.39
N LEU A 70 -38.77 31.28 63.71
CA LEU A 70 -37.90 32.15 62.91
C LEU A 70 -38.37 32.27 61.45
N ALA A 71 -38.98 31.22 60.90
CA ALA A 71 -39.49 31.21 59.52
C ALA A 71 -40.47 30.05 59.30
N THR A 72 -41.21 30.08 58.19
CA THR A 72 -41.84 28.90 57.56
C THR A 72 -41.22 28.68 56.19
N ILE A 73 -40.84 27.46 55.86
CA ILE A 73 -40.37 27.06 54.53
C ILE A 73 -41.30 26.03 53.90
N LYS A 74 -41.44 26.06 52.58
CA LYS A 74 -42.37 25.22 51.81
C LYS A 74 -41.74 23.86 51.44
N LYS A 75 -42.56 22.89 51.02
CA LYS A 75 -42.10 21.63 50.41
C LYS A 75 -41.05 21.87 49.33
N SER A 76 -40.11 20.94 49.19
CA SER A 76 -38.98 20.98 48.26
C SER A 76 -37.95 22.10 48.47
N THR A 77 -38.10 22.98 49.48
CA THR A 77 -37.04 23.92 49.85
C THR A 77 -35.76 23.16 50.23
N LEU A 78 -34.62 23.61 49.71
CA LEU A 78 -33.30 23.07 50.05
C LEU A 78 -32.71 23.82 51.24
N VAL A 79 -32.13 23.08 52.18
CA VAL A 79 -31.50 23.61 53.40
C VAL A 79 -30.13 22.96 53.62
N ASN A 80 -29.18 23.72 54.13
CA ASN A 80 -27.92 23.16 54.63
C ASN A 80 -28.16 22.64 56.05
N VAL A 81 -28.14 21.32 56.22
CA VAL A 81 -28.16 20.71 57.55
C VAL A 81 -26.75 20.82 58.13
N LEU A 82 -26.61 21.58 59.22
CA LEU A 82 -25.35 21.96 59.83
C LEU A 82 -24.96 21.09 61.04
N ASP A 83 -25.95 20.54 61.73
CA ASP A 83 -25.78 19.73 62.94
C ASP A 83 -27.05 18.94 63.26
N LYS A 84 -26.96 18.01 64.22
CA LYS A 84 -28.11 17.30 64.80
C LYS A 84 -28.12 17.40 66.33
N LYS A 85 -29.30 17.54 66.93
CA LYS A 85 -29.50 17.58 68.38
C LYS A 85 -30.71 16.75 68.78
N ILE A 86 -30.57 15.91 69.81
CA ILE A 86 -31.70 15.19 70.41
C ILE A 86 -32.21 16.01 71.61
N VAL A 87 -33.52 16.24 71.69
CA VAL A 87 -34.20 16.91 72.81
C VAL A 87 -35.55 16.21 73.04
N GLY A 88 -35.80 15.73 74.26
CA GLY A 88 -37.06 15.05 74.62
C GLY A 88 -37.39 13.86 73.72
N GLY A 89 -36.41 12.97 73.48
CA GLY A 89 -36.53 11.82 72.58
C GLY A 89 -36.63 12.13 71.08
N LYS A 90 -36.72 13.41 70.68
CA LYS A 90 -36.92 13.85 69.29
C LYS A 90 -35.61 14.36 68.71
N GLU A 91 -35.23 13.86 67.52
CA GLU A 91 -34.03 14.31 66.80
C GLU A 91 -34.34 15.52 65.91
N TRP A 92 -33.64 16.63 66.14
CA TRP A 92 -33.75 17.88 65.41
C TRP A 92 -32.50 18.14 64.58
N TYR A 93 -32.68 18.66 63.39
CA TYR A 93 -31.60 19.18 62.56
C TYR A 93 -31.45 20.68 62.77
N LYS A 94 -30.21 21.13 63.02
CA LYS A 94 -29.84 22.54 62.90
C LYS A 94 -29.67 22.82 61.41
N VAL A 95 -30.49 23.71 60.86
CA VAL A 95 -30.53 24.04 59.43
C VAL A 95 -30.20 25.49 59.17
N SER A 96 -29.60 25.75 58.01
CA SER A 96 -29.33 27.10 57.50
C SER A 96 -29.76 27.20 56.04
N PHE A 97 -30.44 28.28 55.69
CA PHE A 97 -30.98 28.55 54.36
C PHE A 97 -31.16 30.07 54.19
N LYS A 98 -31.39 30.54 52.97
CA LYS A 98 -31.64 31.96 52.69
C LYS A 98 -33.13 32.23 52.48
N VAL A 99 -33.60 33.36 52.99
CA VAL A 99 -34.91 33.95 52.71
C VAL A 99 -34.68 35.42 52.42
N ASN A 100 -35.11 35.91 51.26
CA ASN A 100 -34.95 37.29 50.81
C ASN A 100 -33.51 37.82 51.01
N GLY A 101 -32.52 37.03 50.56
CA GLY A 101 -31.09 37.31 50.70
C GLY A 101 -30.49 37.04 52.09
N LYS A 102 -31.26 37.19 53.17
CA LYS A 102 -30.82 37.00 54.56
C LYS A 102 -30.67 35.52 54.91
N THR A 103 -29.61 35.15 55.63
CA THR A 103 -29.37 33.77 56.06
C THR A 103 -30.05 33.52 57.40
N ILE A 104 -31.00 32.58 57.43
CA ILE A 104 -31.67 32.12 58.65
C ILE A 104 -31.01 30.83 59.10
N THR A 105 -30.74 30.70 60.41
CA THR A 105 -30.24 29.46 61.03
C THR A 105 -31.12 29.13 62.23
N GLY A 106 -31.62 27.90 62.30
CA GLY A 106 -32.52 27.45 63.37
C GLY A 106 -32.64 25.93 63.39
N TYR A 107 -33.64 25.42 64.10
CA TYR A 107 -33.89 23.99 64.25
C TYR A 107 -35.19 23.56 63.57
N ALA A 108 -35.16 22.38 62.95
CA ALA A 108 -36.30 21.70 62.34
C ALA A 108 -36.34 20.24 62.77
N TYR A 109 -37.53 19.67 62.92
CA TYR A 109 -37.66 18.27 63.34
C TYR A 109 -37.25 17.33 62.19
N LYS A 110 -36.36 16.36 62.46
CA LYS A 110 -35.69 15.50 61.44
C LYS A 110 -36.66 14.90 60.42
N LYS A 111 -37.82 14.40 60.87
CA LYS A 111 -38.77 13.69 60.00
C LYS A 111 -39.22 14.52 58.78
N TYR A 112 -39.17 15.85 58.88
CA TYR A 112 -39.59 16.76 57.82
C TYR A 112 -38.51 17.13 56.80
N ILE A 113 -37.30 16.56 56.94
CA ILE A 113 -36.15 16.84 56.07
C ILE A 113 -35.51 15.52 55.61
N THR A 114 -35.60 15.27 54.31
CA THR A 114 -34.89 14.16 53.66
C THR A 114 -33.49 14.65 53.29
N LEU A 115 -32.43 14.00 53.78
CA LEU A 115 -31.05 14.33 53.41
C LEU A 115 -30.78 13.90 51.96
N GLU A 116 -30.09 14.74 51.18
CA GLU A 116 -29.72 14.37 49.81
C GLU A 116 -28.61 13.30 49.78
N ALA A 117 -28.66 12.42 48.78
CA ALA A 117 -27.65 11.39 48.57
C ALA A 117 -26.32 12.02 48.15
N THR A 118 -25.25 11.75 48.89
CA THR A 118 -23.92 12.33 48.63
C THR A 118 -22.98 11.37 47.88
N THR A 119 -23.45 10.16 47.54
CA THR A 119 -22.69 9.13 46.83
C THR A 119 -23.52 8.50 45.71
N VAL A 120 -22.83 7.89 44.73
CA VAL A 120 -23.45 7.17 43.61
C VAL A 120 -22.66 5.90 43.26
N PRO A 121 -23.31 4.83 42.76
CA PRO A 121 -22.64 3.70 42.14
C PRO A 121 -21.78 4.12 40.93
N SER A 122 -20.85 3.24 40.53
CA SER A 122 -19.95 3.50 39.40
C SER A 122 -20.54 2.95 38.09
N THR A 123 -21.57 3.62 37.55
CA THR A 123 -22.34 3.19 36.37
C THR A 123 -21.74 3.57 35.01
N THR A 124 -20.71 4.41 34.99
CA THR A 124 -20.06 4.90 33.76
C THR A 124 -18.55 4.66 33.79
N TYR A 125 -17.90 4.76 32.63
CA TYR A 125 -16.44 4.69 32.52
C TYR A 125 -15.97 5.44 31.28
N THR A 126 -15.85 6.75 31.39
CA THR A 126 -15.40 7.61 30.27
C THR A 126 -14.26 8.51 30.71
N LEU A 127 -13.40 8.90 29.79
CA LEU A 127 -12.33 9.87 30.09
C LEU A 127 -12.89 11.29 30.13
N GLY A 128 -12.34 12.10 31.03
CA GLY A 128 -12.48 13.55 31.02
C GLY A 128 -11.15 14.23 31.37
N LYS A 129 -11.09 15.53 31.15
CA LYS A 129 -9.99 16.41 31.57
C LYS A 129 -10.54 17.58 32.38
N ILE A 130 -9.75 18.05 33.34
CA ILE A 130 -10.09 19.26 34.12
C ILE A 130 -9.91 20.51 33.24
N ASN A 131 -10.90 21.41 33.27
CA ASN A 131 -10.92 22.61 32.42
C ASN A 131 -10.41 23.90 33.12
N GLU A 132 -10.27 23.89 34.44
CA GLU A 132 -9.85 25.03 35.27
C GLU A 132 -8.49 24.84 35.94
N LYS A 133 -7.86 25.94 36.37
CA LYS A 133 -6.48 25.94 36.93
C LYS A 133 -6.32 25.08 38.19
N SER A 134 -7.32 25.07 39.07
CA SER A 134 -7.29 24.30 40.33
C SER A 134 -8.71 23.85 40.70
N VAL A 135 -8.93 22.54 40.82
CA VAL A 135 -10.24 21.96 41.10
C VAL A 135 -10.17 21.02 42.31
N PRO A 136 -10.89 21.30 43.42
CA PRO A 136 -10.88 20.45 44.60
C PRO A 136 -11.64 19.14 44.38
N VAL A 137 -11.09 18.05 44.93
CA VAL A 137 -11.74 16.72 44.96
C VAL A 137 -12.25 16.45 46.37
N TYR A 138 -13.54 16.16 46.52
CA TYR A 138 -14.17 15.90 47.82
C TYR A 138 -14.43 14.40 48.04
N LYS A 139 -14.50 13.96 49.30
CA LYS A 139 -14.77 12.56 49.67
C LYS A 139 -16.17 12.09 49.25
N THR A 140 -17.18 12.94 49.39
CA THR A 140 -18.54 12.78 48.85
C THR A 140 -18.93 14.00 47.99
N ALA A 141 -20.10 13.99 47.35
CA ALA A 141 -20.61 15.07 46.50
C ALA A 141 -21.06 16.31 47.32
N ASN A 142 -20.15 16.88 48.09
CA ASN A 142 -20.44 17.83 49.16
C ASN A 142 -19.20 18.66 49.49
N THR A 143 -19.30 19.99 49.41
CA THR A 143 -18.19 20.91 49.71
C THR A 143 -17.83 21.02 51.20
N TYR A 144 -18.68 20.52 52.10
CA TYR A 144 -18.41 20.49 53.54
C TYR A 144 -17.69 19.21 54.00
N ASP A 145 -17.48 18.24 53.11
CA ASP A 145 -16.77 16.99 53.39
C ASP A 145 -15.26 17.15 53.17
N THR A 146 -14.47 16.14 53.56
CA THR A 146 -13.02 16.12 53.44
C THR A 146 -12.58 16.36 51.99
N LYS A 147 -11.82 17.45 51.77
CA LYS A 147 -11.07 17.69 50.53
C LYS A 147 -9.90 16.70 50.48
N LYS A 148 -9.90 15.82 49.48
CA LYS A 148 -8.87 14.80 49.24
C LYS A 148 -7.65 15.33 48.45
N GLY A 149 -7.75 16.52 47.87
CA GLY A 149 -6.67 17.15 47.10
C GLY A 149 -7.21 18.18 46.10
N THR A 150 -6.34 18.59 45.17
CA THR A 150 -6.66 19.48 44.05
C THR A 150 -6.11 18.91 42.75
N LEU A 151 -6.81 19.15 41.65
CA LEU A 151 -6.38 18.78 40.30
C LEU A 151 -6.07 20.04 39.48
N SER A 152 -5.06 19.95 38.61
CA SER A 152 -4.64 21.02 37.71
C SER A 152 -5.37 20.98 36.36
N LYS A 153 -5.30 22.08 35.60
CA LYS A 153 -5.88 22.14 34.23
C LYS A 153 -5.29 21.05 33.33
N ASN A 154 -6.12 20.47 32.48
CA ASN A 154 -5.85 19.35 31.58
C ASN A 154 -5.55 18.00 32.26
N GLN A 155 -5.51 17.90 33.60
CA GLN A 155 -5.31 16.63 34.29
C GLN A 155 -6.45 15.64 33.96
N GLU A 156 -6.09 14.40 33.61
CA GLU A 156 -7.04 13.35 33.24
C GLU A 156 -7.79 12.79 34.46
N VAL A 157 -9.07 12.48 34.25
CA VAL A 157 -9.97 11.84 35.23
C VAL A 157 -10.81 10.76 34.54
N ILE A 158 -11.03 9.62 35.19
CA ILE A 158 -12.03 8.63 34.76
C ILE A 158 -13.35 8.98 35.43
N LEU A 159 -14.38 9.25 34.64
CA LEU A 159 -15.73 9.57 35.10
C LEU A 159 -16.47 8.26 35.38
N LEU A 160 -16.94 8.09 36.61
CA LEU A 160 -17.53 6.85 37.12
C LEU A 160 -19.05 6.92 37.32
N GLY A 161 -19.62 8.09 37.55
CA GLY A 161 -21.07 8.29 37.68
C GLY A 161 -21.41 9.73 38.01
N THR A 162 -22.67 10.14 37.84
CA THR A 162 -23.12 11.50 38.17
C THR A 162 -24.35 11.49 39.06
N LEU A 163 -24.44 12.47 39.96
CA LEU A 163 -25.59 12.72 40.83
C LEU A 163 -25.81 14.23 40.97
N THR A 164 -27.01 14.66 41.38
CA THR A 164 -27.30 16.08 41.64
C THR A 164 -27.49 16.30 43.15
N VAL A 165 -26.75 17.27 43.71
CA VAL A 165 -26.87 17.73 45.11
C VAL A 165 -26.89 19.25 45.10
N ASN A 166 -27.85 19.83 45.82
CA ASN A 166 -28.08 21.27 45.90
C ASN A 166 -28.18 21.94 44.51
N ASN A 167 -28.96 21.34 43.61
CA ASN A 167 -29.09 21.71 42.19
C ASN A 167 -27.78 21.73 41.37
N ALA A 168 -26.64 21.30 41.94
CA ALA A 168 -25.37 21.17 41.24
C ALA A 168 -25.14 19.71 40.84
N LYS A 169 -24.80 19.48 39.57
CA LYS A 169 -24.39 18.15 39.09
C LYS A 169 -22.96 17.86 39.53
N TRP A 170 -22.78 16.75 40.23
CA TRP A 170 -21.49 16.22 40.67
C TRP A 170 -21.14 14.96 39.89
N THR A 171 -19.86 14.77 39.63
CA THR A 171 -19.30 13.58 38.98
C THR A 171 -18.37 12.87 39.96
N LYS A 172 -18.63 11.58 40.18
CA LYS A 172 -17.71 10.66 40.83
C LYS A 172 -16.56 10.37 39.87
N VAL A 173 -15.33 10.60 40.30
CA VAL A 173 -14.13 10.41 39.49
C VAL A 173 -13.16 9.41 40.13
N LYS A 174 -12.36 8.74 39.30
CA LYS A 174 -11.07 8.14 39.67
C LYS A 174 -9.95 8.94 39.03
N VAL A 175 -8.95 9.30 39.82
CA VAL A 175 -7.83 10.17 39.43
C VAL A 175 -6.56 9.76 40.19
N LYS A 176 -5.38 10.24 39.79
CA LYS A 176 -4.18 10.21 40.64
C LYS A 176 -4.01 11.55 41.35
N ILE A 177 -3.91 11.52 42.67
CA ILE A 177 -3.48 12.65 43.51
C ILE A 177 -2.18 12.19 44.15
N ASP A 178 -1.09 12.94 43.96
CA ASP A 178 0.24 12.63 44.49
C ASP A 178 0.67 11.18 44.20
N GLY A 179 0.56 10.80 42.90
CA GLY A 179 0.79 9.44 42.41
C GLY A 179 -0.30 8.41 42.73
N THR A 180 -1.04 8.62 43.82
CA THR A 180 -1.97 7.65 44.43
C THR A 180 -3.35 7.66 43.78
N ALA A 181 -3.83 6.48 43.38
CA ALA A 181 -5.13 6.31 42.74
C ALA A 181 -6.29 6.56 43.72
N THR A 182 -6.94 7.71 43.59
CA THR A 182 -7.96 8.22 44.51
C THR A 182 -9.33 8.29 43.82
N THR A 183 -10.39 7.97 44.56
CA THR A 183 -11.78 8.25 44.16
C THR A 183 -12.37 9.41 44.96
N GLY A 184 -13.19 10.23 44.31
CA GLY A 184 -13.85 11.38 44.94
C GLY A 184 -14.84 12.05 44.01
N TYR A 185 -15.28 13.26 44.38
CA TYR A 185 -16.34 13.99 43.68
C TYR A 185 -15.90 15.40 43.30
N ILE A 186 -16.28 15.79 42.09
CA ILE A 186 -15.99 17.09 41.46
C ILE A 186 -17.29 17.61 40.83
N LYS A 187 -17.52 18.93 40.81
CA LYS A 187 -18.65 19.52 40.09
C LYS A 187 -18.50 19.26 38.58
N ALA A 188 -19.54 18.75 37.93
CA ALA A 188 -19.47 18.29 36.54
C ALA A 188 -19.08 19.40 35.54
N SER A 189 -19.41 20.66 35.82
CA SER A 189 -19.00 21.82 35.02
C SER A 189 -17.47 22.06 34.97
N LYS A 190 -16.71 21.44 35.88
CA LYS A 190 -15.25 21.55 35.97
C LYS A 190 -14.51 20.50 35.12
N ILE A 191 -15.24 19.78 34.26
CA ILE A 191 -14.76 18.61 33.51
C ILE A 191 -15.22 18.71 32.05
N THR A 192 -14.26 18.61 31.12
CA THR A 192 -14.55 18.36 29.69
C THR A 192 -14.44 16.87 29.42
N LYS A 193 -15.50 16.24 28.89
CA LYS A 193 -15.49 14.81 28.51
C LYS A 193 -14.64 14.61 27.24
N LEU A 194 -13.95 13.48 27.15
CA LEU A 194 -13.09 13.11 26.02
C LEU A 194 -13.54 11.79 25.36
N THR A 195 -13.59 11.79 24.03
CA THR A 195 -13.78 10.56 23.23
C THR A 195 -12.56 9.66 23.40
N SER A 196 -12.75 8.52 24.06
CA SER A 196 -11.68 7.62 24.51
C SER A 196 -11.91 6.16 24.10
N THR A 197 -12.86 5.96 23.18
CA THR A 197 -13.28 4.67 22.61
C THR A 197 -13.66 4.87 21.15
N ALA A 198 -13.48 3.84 20.33
CA ALA A 198 -13.85 3.87 18.91
C ALA A 198 -14.72 2.65 18.51
N PRO A 199 -15.63 2.80 17.52
CA PRO A 199 -16.26 1.65 16.85
C PRO A 199 -15.18 0.80 16.16
N SER A 200 -15.48 -0.47 15.88
CA SER A 200 -14.56 -1.34 15.15
C SER A 200 -14.75 -1.14 13.65
N THR A 201 -13.68 -0.82 12.92
CA THR A 201 -13.70 -0.47 11.48
C THR A 201 -12.66 -1.21 10.63
N THR A 202 -11.78 -1.99 11.25
CA THR A 202 -10.71 -2.74 10.55
C THR A 202 -10.43 -4.10 11.23
N ASN A 203 -9.59 -4.92 10.61
CA ASN A 203 -9.18 -6.24 11.09
C ASN A 203 -7.67 -6.52 10.86
N LYS A 204 -6.80 -5.49 10.87
CA LYS A 204 -5.35 -5.66 10.60
C LYS A 204 -4.70 -6.51 11.71
N LYS A 205 -4.11 -7.66 11.36
CA LYS A 205 -3.31 -8.49 12.28
C LYS A 205 -1.97 -7.81 12.58
N GLY A 206 -1.53 -7.83 13.83
CA GLY A 206 -0.23 -7.33 14.27
C GLY A 206 0.28 -8.09 15.50
N VAL A 207 1.42 -7.67 16.03
CA VAL A 207 2.04 -8.25 17.23
C VAL A 207 2.53 -7.14 18.18
N THR A 208 2.63 -7.42 19.47
CA THR A 208 3.15 -6.46 20.44
C THR A 208 4.68 -6.31 20.34
N SER A 209 5.18 -5.09 20.14
CA SER A 209 6.63 -4.84 19.96
C SER A 209 7.43 -4.93 21.27
N SER A 210 6.77 -4.77 22.42
CA SER A 210 7.32 -5.03 23.76
C SER A 210 6.22 -5.53 24.69
N LYS A 211 6.58 -5.99 25.91
CA LYS A 211 5.60 -6.20 26.99
C LYS A 211 4.76 -4.93 27.18
N VAL A 212 3.43 -5.08 27.23
CA VAL A 212 2.50 -3.93 27.26
C VAL A 212 1.19 -4.25 27.99
N THR A 213 0.68 -3.30 28.77
CA THR A 213 -0.62 -3.41 29.45
C THR A 213 -1.71 -2.80 28.58
N ALA A 214 -2.66 -3.63 28.13
CA ALA A 214 -3.84 -3.17 27.43
C ALA A 214 -4.83 -2.50 28.40
N ARG A 215 -5.56 -1.49 27.94
CA ARG A 215 -6.39 -0.59 28.77
C ARG A 215 -7.88 -0.72 28.43
N ARG A 216 -8.74 -0.48 29.42
CA ARG A 216 -10.21 -0.52 29.23
C ARG A 216 -10.74 0.55 28.26
N ILE A 217 -10.09 1.72 28.23
CA ILE A 217 -10.29 2.81 27.26
C ILE A 217 -8.92 3.38 26.90
N ALA A 218 -8.82 4.23 25.88
CA ALA A 218 -7.57 4.86 25.46
C ALA A 218 -7.10 5.96 26.44
N SER A 219 -6.54 5.54 27.58
CA SER A 219 -5.80 6.38 28.54
C SER A 219 -4.94 5.49 29.43
N THR A 220 -3.78 6.00 29.87
CA THR A 220 -2.90 5.29 30.82
C THR A 220 -3.47 5.25 32.24
N LEU A 221 -4.41 6.14 32.58
CA LEU A 221 -5.15 6.16 33.84
C LEU A 221 -6.20 5.04 33.92
N ALA A 222 -6.63 4.51 32.78
CA ALA A 222 -7.63 3.44 32.71
C ALA A 222 -7.10 2.12 33.30
N SER A 223 -8.04 1.32 33.81
CA SER A 223 -7.76 -0.01 34.37
C SER A 223 -7.20 -0.95 33.30
N SER A 224 -6.33 -1.85 33.75
CA SER A 224 -5.83 -2.96 32.93
C SER A 224 -6.99 -3.79 32.35
N LYS A 225 -6.75 -4.31 31.14
CA LYS A 225 -7.53 -5.36 30.46
C LYS A 225 -6.65 -6.58 30.15
N GLY A 226 -5.55 -6.74 30.88
CA GLY A 226 -4.53 -7.75 30.68
C GLY A 226 -3.18 -7.13 30.33
N THR A 227 -2.11 -7.88 30.59
CA THR A 227 -0.75 -7.55 30.17
C THR A 227 -0.31 -8.60 29.15
N LEU A 228 0.17 -8.13 28.01
CA LEU A 228 0.64 -8.95 26.90
C LEU A 228 2.17 -8.98 26.94
N ALA A 229 2.76 -10.13 26.58
CA ALA A 229 4.21 -10.26 26.40
C ALA A 229 4.66 -9.51 25.14
N LYS A 230 5.96 -9.54 24.81
CA LYS A 230 6.44 -9.21 23.46
C LYS A 230 5.96 -10.29 22.48
N ASN A 231 5.79 -9.97 21.21
CA ASN A 231 5.37 -10.87 20.13
C ASN A 231 3.99 -11.54 20.34
N THR A 232 3.14 -10.99 21.20
CA THR A 232 1.77 -11.49 21.38
C THR A 232 0.90 -11.01 20.23
N SER A 233 0.24 -11.96 19.55
CA SER A 233 -0.66 -11.66 18.43
C SER A 233 -1.88 -10.83 18.85
N VAL A 234 -2.14 -9.78 18.09
CA VAL A 234 -3.31 -8.89 18.26
C VAL A 234 -4.00 -8.66 16.92
N THR A 235 -5.30 -8.41 16.93
CA THR A 235 -6.01 -7.86 15.77
C THR A 235 -6.43 -6.44 16.08
N VAL A 236 -5.88 -5.48 15.35
CA VAL A 236 -6.30 -4.08 15.41
C VAL A 236 -7.70 -3.97 14.80
N LYS A 237 -8.63 -3.45 15.60
CA LYS A 237 -10.03 -3.22 15.25
C LYS A 237 -10.35 -1.76 14.96
N ALA A 238 -9.58 -0.82 15.51
CA ALA A 238 -9.74 0.61 15.27
C ALA A 238 -8.50 1.39 15.70
N THR A 239 -8.37 2.62 15.22
CA THR A 239 -7.34 3.60 15.64
C THR A 239 -8.02 4.85 16.17
N LEU A 240 -7.46 5.48 17.20
CA LEU A 240 -7.90 6.79 17.68
C LEU A 240 -6.75 7.57 18.34
N THR A 241 -6.85 8.89 18.40
CA THR A 241 -5.88 9.76 19.09
C THR A 241 -6.54 10.42 20.30
N VAL A 242 -5.93 10.29 21.48
CA VAL A 242 -6.35 10.93 22.74
C VAL A 242 -5.17 11.65 23.35
N ASN A 243 -5.33 12.94 23.63
CA ASN A 243 -4.32 13.80 24.26
C ASN A 243 -2.92 13.63 23.61
N GLY A 244 -2.86 13.74 22.27
CA GLY A 244 -1.64 13.58 21.47
C GLY A 244 -1.16 12.14 21.26
N SER A 245 -1.61 11.18 22.07
CA SER A 245 -1.21 9.77 21.95
C SER A 245 -2.11 8.99 21.00
N LYS A 246 -1.52 8.27 20.05
CA LYS A 246 -2.22 7.34 19.13
C LYS A 246 -2.40 5.98 19.80
N TRP A 247 -3.63 5.45 19.78
CA TRP A 247 -4.01 4.18 20.38
C TRP A 247 -4.70 3.26 19.35
N TYR A 248 -4.42 1.97 19.45
CA TYR A 248 -5.16 0.93 18.74
C TYR A 248 -6.14 0.23 19.68
N LYS A 249 -7.39 0.10 19.24
CA LYS A 249 -8.36 -0.86 19.81
C LYS A 249 -7.97 -2.23 19.28
N CYS A 250 -7.65 -3.17 20.16
CA CYS A 250 -7.17 -4.49 19.78
C CYS A 250 -8.04 -5.59 20.41
N THR A 251 -8.28 -6.67 19.66
CA THR A 251 -8.68 -7.97 20.21
C THR A 251 -7.47 -8.88 20.32
N TYR A 252 -7.34 -9.59 21.44
CA TYR A 252 -6.19 -10.45 21.78
C TYR A 252 -6.64 -11.53 22.78
N LYS A 253 -5.85 -12.59 22.97
CA LYS A 253 -6.11 -13.59 24.01
C LYS A 253 -5.38 -13.23 25.32
N VAL A 254 -6.06 -13.43 26.44
CA VAL A 254 -5.48 -13.45 27.80
C VAL A 254 -6.08 -14.69 28.47
N ASP A 255 -5.24 -15.57 28.99
CA ASP A 255 -5.65 -16.82 29.66
C ASP A 255 -6.69 -17.61 28.83
N GLY A 256 -6.35 -17.83 27.54
CA GLY A 256 -7.21 -18.45 26.53
C GLY A 256 -8.37 -17.60 26.00
N THR A 257 -8.84 -16.61 26.78
CA THR A 257 -10.06 -15.84 26.53
C THR A 257 -9.83 -14.63 25.62
N THR A 258 -10.64 -14.49 24.57
CA THR A 258 -10.60 -13.33 23.67
C THR A 258 -11.10 -12.07 24.38
N THR A 259 -10.20 -11.10 24.57
CA THR A 259 -10.45 -9.81 25.24
C THR A 259 -10.29 -8.65 24.26
N THR A 260 -11.05 -7.58 24.47
CA THR A 260 -10.86 -6.28 23.78
C THR A 260 -10.31 -5.23 24.73
N GLY A 261 -9.30 -4.47 24.28
CA GLY A 261 -8.78 -3.30 25.00
C GLY A 261 -8.00 -2.36 24.08
N TYR A 262 -7.40 -1.32 24.66
CA TYR A 262 -6.64 -0.30 23.95
C TYR A 262 -5.15 -0.39 24.28
N ILE A 263 -4.31 -0.36 23.25
CA ILE A 263 -2.85 -0.46 23.32
C ILE A 263 -2.27 0.80 22.65
N LEU A 264 -1.18 1.35 23.17
CA LEU A 264 -0.48 2.46 22.50
C LEU A 264 0.02 2.00 21.13
N ALA A 265 -0.16 2.82 20.09
CA ALA A 265 0.18 2.42 18.72
C ALA A 265 1.67 2.08 18.56
N SER A 266 2.55 2.80 19.25
CA SER A 266 4.00 2.52 19.31
C SER A 266 4.38 1.19 19.96
N LYS A 267 3.41 0.44 20.50
CA LYS A 267 3.59 -0.88 21.12
C LYS A 267 3.03 -2.03 20.29
N VAL A 268 2.61 -1.77 19.05
CA VAL A 268 2.15 -2.78 18.09
C VAL A 268 2.92 -2.61 16.78
N SER A 269 3.53 -3.68 16.28
CA SER A 269 4.11 -3.78 14.94
C SER A 269 3.27 -4.69 14.05
N PHE A 270 3.47 -4.61 12.74
CA PHE A 270 2.76 -5.41 11.75
C PHE A 270 3.80 -6.30 11.03
N PRO A 271 3.66 -7.64 11.03
CA PRO A 271 4.67 -8.53 10.44
C PRO A 271 5.01 -8.20 8.98
N SER A 272 4.01 -7.89 8.16
CA SER A 272 4.18 -7.48 6.76
C SER A 272 5.08 -6.25 6.58
N GLU A 273 5.14 -5.35 7.58
CA GLU A 273 5.98 -4.16 7.54
C GLU A 273 7.46 -4.51 7.76
N ALA A 274 7.75 -5.47 8.63
CA ALA A 274 9.12 -5.92 8.87
C ALA A 274 9.67 -6.68 7.67
N GLU A 275 8.89 -7.62 7.14
CA GLU A 275 9.18 -8.37 5.91
C GLU A 275 9.31 -7.42 4.71
N PHE A 276 8.46 -6.38 4.61
CA PHE A 276 8.58 -5.37 3.57
C PHE A 276 9.85 -4.52 3.70
N LEU A 277 10.22 -4.08 4.90
CA LEU A 277 11.44 -3.29 5.10
C LEU A 277 12.71 -4.10 4.79
N GLU A 278 12.70 -5.41 5.02
CA GLU A 278 13.75 -6.35 4.61
C GLU A 278 13.81 -6.45 3.08
N MET A 279 12.70 -6.81 2.41
CA MET A 279 12.61 -6.83 0.93
C MET A 279 13.03 -5.50 0.28
N LEU A 280 12.64 -4.38 0.87
CA LEU A 280 12.95 -3.04 0.39
C LEU A 280 14.45 -2.69 0.51
N SER A 281 15.16 -3.28 1.48
CA SER A 281 16.59 -3.03 1.70
C SER A 281 17.48 -3.60 0.59
N GLU A 282 17.00 -4.63 -0.11
CA GLU A 282 17.66 -5.22 -1.30
C GLU A 282 17.56 -4.32 -2.55
N PHE A 283 16.74 -3.27 -2.52
CA PHE A 283 16.55 -2.35 -3.65
C PHE A 283 17.36 -1.06 -3.51
N PRO A 284 17.99 -0.56 -4.60
CA PRO A 284 18.60 0.77 -4.61
C PRO A 284 17.60 1.87 -4.25
N THR A 285 18.08 2.94 -3.59
CA THR A 285 17.25 4.06 -3.09
C THR A 285 16.29 4.66 -4.14
N SER A 286 16.68 4.65 -5.42
CA SER A 286 15.87 5.14 -6.54
C SER A 286 14.57 4.35 -6.82
N TYR A 287 14.46 3.12 -6.30
CA TYR A 287 13.26 2.27 -6.39
C TYR A 287 12.33 2.45 -5.17
N GLN A 288 12.92 2.68 -4.00
CA GLN A 288 12.26 2.46 -2.71
C GLN A 288 11.01 3.33 -2.50
N SER A 289 11.03 4.59 -2.95
CA SER A 289 9.89 5.51 -2.82
C SER A 289 8.65 5.04 -3.58
N SER A 290 8.82 4.36 -4.71
CA SER A 290 7.72 3.81 -5.50
C SER A 290 7.20 2.51 -4.88
N LEU A 291 8.11 1.62 -4.45
CA LEU A 291 7.73 0.36 -3.78
C LEU A 291 6.98 0.60 -2.46
N LYS A 292 7.34 1.64 -1.68
CA LYS A 292 6.58 2.04 -0.48
C LYS A 292 5.13 2.40 -0.80
N LYS A 293 4.89 3.21 -1.83
CA LYS A 293 3.53 3.58 -2.26
C LYS A 293 2.69 2.35 -2.66
N ILE A 294 3.31 1.40 -3.36
CA ILE A 294 2.62 0.16 -3.74
C ILE A 294 2.34 -0.71 -2.50
N HIS A 295 3.26 -0.82 -1.55
CA HIS A 295 3.03 -1.57 -0.31
C HIS A 295 1.95 -0.95 0.59
N GLU A 296 1.87 0.39 0.63
CA GLU A 296 0.79 1.11 1.33
C GLU A 296 -0.60 0.77 0.77
N GLU A 297 -0.71 0.57 -0.55
CA GLU A 297 -1.93 0.16 -1.25
C GLU A 297 -2.19 -1.37 -1.11
N TYR A 298 -1.15 -2.18 -1.29
CA TYR A 298 -1.20 -3.65 -1.35
C TYR A 298 -0.19 -4.31 -0.38
N PRO A 299 -0.47 -4.36 0.93
CA PRO A 299 0.48 -4.83 1.95
C PRO A 299 0.74 -6.34 1.95
N ASN A 300 0.07 -7.10 1.08
CA ASN A 300 0.29 -8.54 0.87
C ASN A 300 1.22 -8.83 -0.32
N TRP A 301 1.60 -7.82 -1.10
CA TRP A 301 2.50 -7.97 -2.23
C TRP A 301 3.96 -8.04 -1.76
N LYS A 302 4.74 -8.90 -2.44
CA LYS A 302 6.17 -9.12 -2.19
C LYS A 302 6.98 -8.61 -3.37
N PHE A 303 8.08 -7.93 -3.08
CA PHE A 303 8.99 -7.38 -4.09
C PHE A 303 10.34 -8.05 -3.92
N VAL A 304 10.84 -8.70 -4.97
CA VAL A 304 12.11 -9.40 -4.96
C VAL A 304 13.07 -8.69 -5.91
N ALA A 305 14.17 -8.18 -5.38
CA ALA A 305 15.22 -7.58 -6.20
C ALA A 305 15.98 -8.69 -6.93
N VAL A 306 16.01 -8.62 -8.26
CA VAL A 306 16.80 -9.52 -9.10
C VAL A 306 18.03 -8.75 -9.58
N ASN A 307 19.10 -8.85 -8.81
CA ASN A 307 20.41 -8.28 -9.16
C ASN A 307 20.95 -9.03 -10.39
N THR A 308 20.80 -8.44 -11.59
CA THR A 308 21.18 -9.07 -12.87
C THR A 308 22.71 -9.23 -12.99
N GLY A 309 23.46 -8.41 -12.26
CA GLY A 309 24.92 -8.33 -12.35
C GLY A 309 25.43 -7.62 -13.61
N LEU A 310 24.54 -7.25 -14.53
CA LEU A 310 24.85 -6.64 -15.82
C LEU A 310 25.00 -5.11 -15.70
N ASP A 311 25.86 -4.53 -16.53
CA ASP A 311 26.07 -3.08 -16.65
C ASP A 311 25.01 -2.45 -17.58
N TRP A 312 24.32 -1.41 -17.10
CA TRP A 312 23.22 -0.75 -17.83
C TRP A 312 23.61 -0.31 -19.24
N ASN A 313 24.76 0.35 -19.41
CA ASN A 313 25.18 0.88 -20.71
C ASN A 313 25.48 -0.26 -21.70
N THR A 314 26.05 -1.36 -21.20
CA THR A 314 26.29 -2.59 -21.96
C THR A 314 24.98 -3.25 -22.38
N VAL A 315 24.01 -3.35 -21.47
CA VAL A 315 22.66 -3.88 -21.76
C VAL A 315 21.98 -3.04 -22.84
N ILE A 316 21.94 -1.71 -22.69
CA ILE A 316 21.31 -0.82 -23.68
C ILE A 316 22.01 -0.94 -25.04
N LYS A 317 23.35 -0.92 -25.11
CA LYS A 317 24.09 -1.10 -26.37
C LYS A 317 23.76 -2.42 -27.08
N GLU A 318 23.51 -3.48 -26.31
CA GLU A 318 23.09 -4.76 -26.87
C GLU A 318 21.65 -4.71 -27.35
N GLU A 319 20.74 -4.13 -26.58
CA GLU A 319 19.30 -4.07 -26.88
C GLU A 319 18.97 -3.09 -28.02
N THR A 320 19.83 -2.11 -28.31
CA THR A 320 19.69 -1.15 -29.43
C THR A 320 20.18 -1.68 -30.79
N ARG A 321 20.64 -2.93 -30.87
CA ARG A 321 20.97 -3.55 -32.16
C ARG A 321 19.75 -3.56 -33.10
N VAL A 322 19.96 -3.18 -34.36
CA VAL A 322 18.92 -3.08 -35.40
C VAL A 322 18.07 -4.36 -35.43
N GLY A 323 16.75 -4.20 -35.37
CA GLY A 323 15.77 -5.28 -35.36
C GLY A 323 15.57 -6.03 -34.03
N ARG A 324 16.42 -5.86 -33.01
CA ARG A 324 16.27 -6.56 -31.71
C ARG A 324 15.06 -6.05 -30.92
N ASN A 325 14.90 -4.73 -30.85
CA ASN A 325 13.72 -4.08 -30.29
C ASN A 325 13.00 -3.29 -31.37
N THR A 326 11.74 -3.65 -31.62
CA THR A 326 10.89 -3.01 -32.63
C THR A 326 9.73 -2.25 -31.99
N ILE A 327 9.13 -1.34 -32.76
CA ILE A 327 7.95 -0.58 -32.38
C ILE A 327 7.09 -0.28 -33.61
N GLN A 328 5.77 -0.18 -33.40
CA GLN A 328 4.79 -0.06 -34.49
C GLN A 328 4.46 1.40 -34.81
N SER A 329 4.56 1.79 -36.08
CA SER A 329 4.18 3.12 -36.57
C SER A 329 3.79 3.07 -38.04
N GLU A 330 2.68 3.69 -38.41
CA GLU A 330 2.30 3.85 -39.82
C GLU A 330 2.81 5.16 -40.44
N LEU A 331 3.39 6.07 -39.63
CA LEU A 331 3.86 7.37 -40.11
C LEU A 331 4.88 7.27 -41.26
N PRO A 332 5.86 6.34 -41.26
CA PRO A 332 6.78 6.17 -42.40
C PRO A 332 6.09 5.75 -43.71
N ASN A 333 4.88 5.19 -43.62
CA ASN A 333 4.07 4.74 -44.75
C ASN A 333 2.90 5.71 -45.07
N GLY A 334 2.86 6.89 -44.43
CA GLY A 334 1.83 7.90 -44.64
C GLY A 334 0.52 7.71 -43.87
N GLY A 335 0.44 6.70 -42.98
CA GLY A 335 -0.70 6.54 -42.06
C GLY A 335 -0.60 7.46 -40.83
N THR A 336 -1.50 7.26 -39.86
CA THR A 336 -1.59 8.08 -38.63
C THR A 336 -1.58 7.27 -37.33
N TYR A 337 -1.57 5.94 -37.42
CA TYR A 337 -1.57 5.03 -36.29
C TYR A 337 -0.15 4.74 -35.75
N GLY A 338 -0.06 4.39 -34.47
CA GLY A 338 1.19 4.02 -33.79
C GLY A 338 1.98 5.21 -33.21
N VAL A 339 3.30 5.07 -33.13
CA VAL A 339 4.19 6.03 -32.43
C VAL A 339 4.77 7.11 -33.35
N PRO A 340 5.18 8.29 -32.82
CA PRO A 340 5.80 9.35 -33.63
C PRO A 340 7.18 8.95 -34.19
N PHE A 341 7.64 9.66 -35.24
CA PHE A 341 8.97 9.46 -35.84
C PHE A 341 10.12 9.54 -34.82
N SER A 342 9.97 10.31 -33.74
CA SER A 342 10.95 10.39 -32.65
C SER A 342 11.13 9.10 -31.84
N TYR A 343 10.32 8.07 -32.08
CA TYR A 343 10.45 6.74 -31.46
C TYR A 343 11.11 5.72 -32.39
N LEU A 344 11.41 6.11 -33.64
CA LEU A 344 11.97 5.25 -34.67
C LEU A 344 13.47 5.53 -34.81
N SER A 345 14.30 4.48 -34.76
CA SER A 345 15.75 4.62 -34.82
C SER A 345 16.20 5.15 -36.19
N THR A 346 17.18 6.06 -36.17
CA THR A 346 17.86 6.57 -37.37
C THR A 346 19.30 6.06 -37.51
N GLU A 347 19.67 5.06 -36.69
CA GLU A 347 20.95 4.38 -36.74
C GLU A 347 21.20 3.69 -38.09
N SER A 348 22.48 3.41 -38.37
CA SER A 348 22.87 2.73 -39.62
C SER A 348 22.17 1.37 -39.74
N GLY A 349 21.47 1.16 -40.86
CA GLY A 349 20.65 -0.03 -41.12
C GLY A 349 19.18 0.11 -40.69
N ALA A 350 18.84 1.01 -39.77
CA ALA A 350 17.44 1.30 -39.40
C ALA A 350 16.79 2.36 -40.30
N TYR A 351 17.57 3.26 -40.91
CA TYR A 351 17.06 4.36 -41.74
C TYR A 351 18.02 4.77 -42.87
N ASP A 352 17.49 4.94 -44.08
CA ASP A 352 18.19 5.45 -45.26
C ASP A 352 17.88 6.94 -45.47
N TRP A 353 18.79 7.79 -44.98
CA TRP A 353 18.77 9.24 -45.14
C TRP A 353 18.72 9.72 -46.60
N SER A 354 19.17 8.92 -47.58
CA SER A 354 19.17 9.30 -49.00
C SER A 354 17.83 9.08 -49.70
N LYS A 355 16.92 8.30 -49.09
CA LYS A 355 15.61 7.94 -49.65
C LYS A 355 14.42 8.31 -48.75
N ASP A 356 14.69 8.88 -47.57
CA ASP A 356 13.72 9.06 -46.48
C ASP A 356 12.96 7.76 -46.14
N LYS A 357 13.69 6.65 -45.99
CA LYS A 357 13.08 5.33 -45.81
C LYS A 357 13.58 4.64 -44.55
N TYR A 358 12.65 4.35 -43.63
CA TYR A 358 12.91 3.44 -42.51
C TYR A 358 12.92 1.98 -42.98
N THR A 359 13.81 1.18 -42.39
CA THR A 359 13.90 -0.26 -42.69
C THR A 359 12.80 -0.99 -41.94
N LEU A 360 11.86 -1.58 -42.69
CA LEU A 360 10.82 -2.45 -42.17
C LEU A 360 11.46 -3.74 -41.61
N MET A 361 11.11 -4.08 -40.36
CA MET A 361 11.66 -5.23 -39.64
C MET A 361 10.71 -6.43 -39.65
N ASP A 362 9.40 -6.17 -39.54
CA ASP A 362 8.35 -7.19 -39.48
C ASP A 362 6.99 -6.63 -39.93
N GLY A 363 6.09 -7.50 -40.40
CA GLY A 363 4.77 -7.17 -40.89
C GLY A 363 4.79 -6.08 -41.97
N THR A 364 3.97 -5.04 -41.79
CA THR A 364 3.90 -3.88 -42.70
C THR A 364 4.32 -2.56 -42.05
N ASN A 365 4.44 -2.51 -40.72
CA ASN A 365 4.59 -1.27 -39.96
C ASN A 365 5.46 -1.39 -38.67
N TRP A 366 6.30 -2.43 -38.55
CA TRP A 366 7.27 -2.55 -37.44
C TRP A 366 8.67 -2.09 -37.83
N PHE A 367 9.22 -1.16 -37.07
CA PHE A 367 10.53 -0.55 -37.30
C PHE A 367 11.41 -0.68 -36.06
N THR A 368 12.74 -0.51 -36.18
CA THR A 368 13.64 -0.51 -35.00
C THR A 368 13.33 0.68 -34.10
N ALA A 369 13.19 0.44 -32.80
CA ALA A 369 12.91 1.48 -31.81
C ALA A 369 14.16 2.36 -31.53
N ASP A 370 13.95 3.65 -31.29
CA ASP A 370 15.00 4.58 -30.87
C ASP A 370 15.58 4.19 -29.49
N THR A 371 16.87 4.45 -29.28
CA THR A 371 17.58 4.15 -28.03
C THR A 371 16.87 4.66 -26.79
N LYS A 372 16.29 5.88 -26.81
CA LYS A 372 15.59 6.43 -25.64
C LYS A 372 14.27 5.74 -25.33
N VAL A 373 13.64 5.16 -26.34
CA VAL A 373 12.45 4.31 -26.17
C VAL A 373 12.85 3.01 -25.49
N ILE A 374 13.95 2.39 -25.92
CA ILE A 374 14.49 1.17 -25.31
C ILE A 374 14.92 1.45 -23.86
N GLU A 375 15.68 2.51 -23.60
CA GLU A 375 16.04 2.95 -22.24
C GLU A 375 14.81 3.14 -21.33
N HIS A 376 13.74 3.76 -21.84
CA HIS A 376 12.50 3.95 -21.09
C HIS A 376 11.84 2.62 -20.71
N TYR A 377 11.65 1.71 -21.67
CA TYR A 377 10.98 0.43 -21.45
C TYR A 377 11.83 -0.60 -20.70
N MET A 378 13.15 -0.46 -20.74
CA MET A 378 14.05 -1.29 -19.94
C MET A 378 14.19 -0.80 -18.50
N ASP A 379 13.99 0.48 -18.19
CA ASP A 379 14.16 0.96 -16.81
C ASP A 379 12.94 0.56 -15.95
N PRO A 380 13.07 -0.39 -15.01
CA PRO A 380 11.95 -0.84 -14.20
C PRO A 380 11.31 0.29 -13.38
N ARG A 381 12.06 1.36 -13.07
CA ARG A 381 11.60 2.50 -12.27
C ARG A 381 10.44 3.26 -12.94
N ASN A 382 10.33 3.20 -14.28
CA ASN A 382 9.19 3.73 -15.04
C ASN A 382 7.87 2.97 -14.81
N PHE A 383 7.95 1.76 -14.27
CA PHE A 383 6.85 0.80 -14.17
C PHE A 383 6.53 0.38 -12.73
N LEU A 384 7.19 0.98 -11.74
CA LEU A 384 6.87 0.82 -10.32
C LEU A 384 5.63 1.65 -9.94
N THR A 385 4.50 1.32 -10.55
CA THR A 385 3.16 1.78 -10.19
C THR A 385 2.23 0.58 -10.08
N SER A 386 1.17 0.66 -9.26
CA SER A 386 0.29 -0.47 -8.95
C SER A 386 -0.41 -1.10 -10.17
N ASP A 387 -0.45 -0.37 -11.29
CA ASP A 387 -1.06 -0.74 -12.56
C ASP A 387 -0.07 -1.15 -13.67
N LYS A 388 1.25 -1.01 -13.46
CA LYS A 388 2.31 -1.33 -14.44
C LYS A 388 3.33 -2.37 -13.94
N ILE A 389 3.39 -2.59 -12.63
CA ILE A 389 4.33 -3.52 -11.99
C ILE A 389 4.13 -4.99 -12.42
N PHE A 390 2.97 -5.33 -12.99
CA PHE A 390 2.63 -6.69 -13.45
C PHE A 390 3.54 -7.26 -14.54
N GLN A 391 4.37 -6.45 -15.21
CA GLN A 391 5.41 -6.97 -16.11
C GLN A 391 6.51 -7.75 -15.36
N PHE A 392 6.62 -7.52 -14.05
CA PHE A 392 7.51 -8.21 -13.12
C PHE A 392 6.80 -9.33 -12.34
N GLU A 393 5.52 -9.62 -12.60
CA GLU A 393 4.78 -10.65 -11.87
C GLU A 393 5.43 -12.03 -12.06
N ALA A 394 5.58 -12.75 -10.95
CA ALA A 394 6.09 -14.11 -10.89
C ALA A 394 5.20 -15.11 -11.65
N GLN A 395 5.69 -15.54 -12.81
CA GLN A 395 5.17 -16.68 -13.56
C GLN A 395 5.75 -18.02 -13.08
N ALA A 396 6.67 -18.01 -12.12
CA ALA A 396 7.12 -19.21 -11.41
C ALA A 396 6.14 -19.65 -10.32
N TYR A 397 6.17 -20.94 -9.98
CA TYR A 397 5.43 -21.49 -8.85
C TYR A 397 5.95 -20.93 -7.52
N ASP A 398 5.04 -20.62 -6.60
CA ASP A 398 5.34 -20.28 -5.21
C ASP A 398 4.33 -20.95 -4.27
N SER A 399 4.80 -21.50 -3.15
CA SER A 399 3.98 -22.28 -2.22
C SER A 399 2.91 -21.46 -1.48
N THR A 400 2.93 -20.13 -1.54
CA THR A 400 1.90 -19.25 -0.99
C THR A 400 0.71 -19.04 -1.95
N GLN A 401 0.80 -19.53 -3.19
CA GLN A 401 -0.28 -19.48 -4.17
C GLN A 401 -1.45 -20.40 -3.75
N LYS A 402 -2.69 -19.94 -3.93
CA LYS A 402 -3.91 -20.57 -3.38
C LYS A 402 -4.88 -21.01 -4.48
N SER A 403 -5.50 -22.17 -4.30
CA SER A 403 -6.58 -22.68 -5.17
C SER A 403 -7.76 -21.70 -5.30
N SER A 404 -8.08 -20.93 -4.25
CA SER A 404 -9.14 -19.92 -4.29
C SER A 404 -8.92 -18.86 -5.38
N VAL A 405 -7.67 -18.50 -5.66
CA VAL A 405 -7.30 -17.47 -6.65
C VAL A 405 -7.43 -18.03 -8.07
N VAL A 406 -7.03 -19.29 -8.29
CA VAL A 406 -7.30 -20.03 -9.54
C VAL A 406 -8.80 -20.15 -9.78
N SER A 407 -9.59 -20.55 -8.77
CA SER A 407 -11.05 -20.61 -8.88
C SER A 407 -11.67 -19.26 -9.28
N SER A 408 -11.15 -18.13 -8.81
CA SER A 408 -11.58 -16.80 -9.26
C SER A 408 -11.28 -16.55 -10.74
N ILE A 409 -10.08 -16.90 -11.22
CA ILE A 409 -9.69 -16.74 -12.64
C ILE A 409 -10.63 -17.53 -13.57
N LEU A 410 -10.95 -18.77 -13.19
CA LEU A 410 -11.80 -19.69 -13.97
C LEU A 410 -13.31 -19.43 -13.80
N SER A 411 -13.72 -18.63 -12.82
CA SER A 411 -15.13 -18.51 -12.36
C SER A 411 -16.16 -18.07 -13.41
N ASN A 412 -15.71 -17.44 -14.50
CA ASN A 412 -16.52 -17.00 -15.63
C ASN A 412 -16.12 -17.68 -16.96
N THR A 413 -15.57 -18.89 -16.89
CA THR A 413 -15.13 -19.68 -18.06
C THR A 413 -15.78 -21.06 -18.09
N PHE A 414 -15.72 -21.76 -19.22
CA PHE A 414 -16.10 -23.18 -19.33
C PHE A 414 -15.32 -24.11 -18.36
N MET A 415 -14.13 -23.68 -17.90
CA MET A 415 -13.33 -24.36 -16.87
C MET A 415 -13.83 -24.12 -15.43
N LYS A 416 -15.01 -23.51 -15.26
CA LYS A 416 -15.66 -23.34 -13.95
C LYS A 416 -16.18 -24.68 -13.42
N GLY A 417 -15.39 -25.35 -12.60
CA GLY A 417 -15.79 -26.57 -11.89
C GLY A 417 -14.91 -27.76 -12.26
N SER A 418 -15.53 -28.81 -12.81
CA SER A 418 -14.89 -30.11 -13.01
C SER A 418 -15.06 -30.65 -14.43
N TYR A 419 -14.08 -31.43 -14.88
CA TYR A 419 -14.16 -32.26 -16.08
C TYR A 419 -14.44 -33.72 -15.71
N SER A 420 -15.02 -34.46 -16.66
CA SER A 420 -15.18 -35.92 -16.61
C SER A 420 -15.22 -36.43 -18.04
N VAL A 421 -14.19 -37.17 -18.47
CA VAL A 421 -14.04 -37.68 -19.84
C VAL A 421 -13.60 -39.15 -19.81
N VAL A 422 -13.77 -39.87 -20.92
CA VAL A 422 -13.13 -41.18 -21.12
C VAL A 422 -11.76 -40.94 -21.76
N ASP A 423 -10.68 -41.41 -21.13
CA ASP A 423 -9.33 -41.27 -21.67
C ASP A 423 -9.19 -42.11 -22.96
N SER A 424 -8.76 -41.46 -24.04
CA SER A 424 -8.70 -42.11 -25.36
C SER A 424 -7.68 -43.24 -25.46
N ALA A 425 -6.66 -43.29 -24.57
CA ALA A 425 -5.68 -44.37 -24.51
C ALA A 425 -6.08 -45.48 -23.52
N THR A 426 -6.44 -45.16 -22.27
CA THR A 426 -6.74 -46.19 -21.25
C THR A 426 -8.18 -46.70 -21.28
N LYS A 427 -9.10 -45.96 -21.91
CA LYS A 427 -10.56 -46.18 -21.90
C LYS A 427 -11.22 -46.05 -20.53
N GLU A 428 -10.50 -45.53 -19.53
CA GLU A 428 -11.03 -45.28 -18.20
C GLU A 428 -11.62 -43.86 -18.06
N THR A 429 -12.57 -43.69 -17.14
CA THR A 429 -13.16 -42.37 -16.85
C THR A 429 -12.22 -41.52 -15.98
N VAL A 430 -11.66 -40.46 -16.55
CA VAL A 430 -10.81 -39.48 -15.86
C VAL A 430 -11.63 -38.24 -15.51
N LYS A 431 -11.70 -37.91 -14.21
CA LYS A 431 -12.47 -36.77 -13.69
C LYS A 431 -11.71 -36.00 -12.61
N GLY A 432 -11.93 -34.70 -12.50
CA GLY A 432 -11.29 -33.83 -11.52
C GLY A 432 -11.75 -32.37 -11.62
N ALA A 433 -11.41 -31.54 -10.64
CA ALA A 433 -11.65 -30.10 -10.70
C ALA A 433 -10.56 -29.42 -11.55
N TYR A 434 -10.94 -28.46 -12.39
CA TYR A 434 -9.98 -27.66 -13.16
C TYR A 434 -9.04 -26.87 -12.24
N THR A 435 -9.56 -26.30 -11.15
CA THR A 435 -8.76 -25.61 -10.14
C THR A 435 -7.62 -26.48 -9.63
N ASP A 436 -7.89 -27.74 -9.28
CA ASP A 436 -6.89 -28.64 -8.74
C ASP A 436 -5.89 -29.09 -9.80
N ALA A 437 -6.37 -29.32 -11.05
CA ALA A 437 -5.50 -29.61 -12.19
C ALA A 437 -4.50 -28.47 -12.46
N PHE A 438 -4.94 -27.21 -12.46
CA PHE A 438 -4.04 -26.06 -12.61
C PHE A 438 -3.08 -25.88 -11.42
N MET A 439 -3.55 -26.08 -10.19
CA MET A 439 -2.70 -26.00 -9.00
C MET A 439 -1.58 -27.05 -8.99
N GLU A 440 -1.90 -28.31 -9.33
CA GLU A 440 -0.91 -29.38 -9.40
C GLU A 440 -0.01 -29.23 -10.65
N ALA A 441 -0.57 -28.82 -11.80
CA ALA A 441 0.22 -28.50 -12.99
C ALA A 441 1.25 -27.39 -12.72
N GLY A 442 0.87 -26.33 -12.01
CA GLY A 442 1.80 -25.28 -11.59
C GLY A 442 2.93 -25.82 -10.71
N LYS A 443 2.56 -26.60 -9.67
CA LYS A 443 3.51 -27.22 -8.74
C LYS A 443 4.50 -28.18 -9.42
N GLN A 444 4.05 -29.02 -10.37
CA GLN A 444 4.91 -29.99 -11.06
C GLN A 444 5.74 -29.34 -12.18
N SER A 445 5.16 -28.41 -12.95
CA SER A 445 5.88 -27.69 -14.00
C SER A 445 6.86 -26.64 -13.46
N GLY A 446 6.65 -26.15 -12.23
CA GLY A 446 7.36 -25.00 -11.68
C GLY A 446 6.82 -23.64 -12.15
N ALA A 447 5.67 -23.62 -12.83
CA ALA A 447 4.97 -22.39 -13.25
C ALA A 447 3.89 -21.96 -12.25
N SER A 448 3.55 -20.67 -12.24
CA SER A 448 2.46 -20.13 -11.43
C SER A 448 1.13 -20.71 -11.93
N PRO A 449 0.31 -21.32 -11.06
CA PRO A 449 -1.01 -21.83 -11.44
C PRO A 449 -1.97 -20.68 -11.77
N TYR A 450 -1.68 -19.45 -11.30
CA TYR A 450 -2.43 -18.25 -11.67
C TYR A 450 -2.14 -17.88 -13.12
N PHE A 451 -0.86 -17.86 -13.50
CA PHE A 451 -0.40 -17.61 -14.87
C PHE A 451 -0.95 -18.67 -15.83
N LEU A 452 -0.86 -19.96 -15.48
CA LEU A 452 -1.38 -21.06 -16.31
C LEU A 452 -2.90 -20.95 -16.53
N ALA A 453 -3.68 -20.70 -15.47
CA ALA A 453 -5.13 -20.54 -15.58
C ALA A 453 -5.53 -19.28 -16.37
N ALA A 454 -4.80 -18.17 -16.19
CA ALA A 454 -5.02 -16.94 -16.94
C ALA A 454 -4.65 -17.12 -18.43
N ARG A 455 -3.57 -17.85 -18.72
CA ARG A 455 -3.15 -18.14 -20.10
C ARG A 455 -4.14 -19.05 -20.81
N ALA A 456 -4.56 -20.16 -20.21
CA ALA A 456 -5.58 -21.03 -20.80
C ALA A 456 -6.89 -20.25 -21.09
N LYS A 457 -7.31 -19.35 -20.20
CA LYS A 457 -8.45 -18.45 -20.43
C LYS A 457 -8.22 -17.46 -21.59
N GLN A 458 -7.00 -16.98 -21.79
CA GLN A 458 -6.65 -16.10 -22.91
C GLN A 458 -6.65 -16.86 -24.25
N GLU A 459 -6.11 -18.09 -24.26
CA GLU A 459 -5.98 -18.95 -25.44
C GLU A 459 -7.33 -19.54 -25.92
N LEU A 460 -8.25 -19.82 -24.98
CA LEU A 460 -9.50 -20.53 -25.25
C LEU A 460 -10.76 -19.65 -25.11
N GLY A 461 -10.58 -18.39 -24.68
CA GLY A 461 -11.69 -17.51 -24.32
C GLY A 461 -12.53 -18.00 -23.13
N ILE A 462 -13.70 -17.39 -22.94
CA ILE A 462 -14.62 -17.77 -21.85
C ILE A 462 -15.41 -19.06 -22.16
N ASN A 463 -15.67 -19.36 -23.42
CA ASN A 463 -16.54 -20.48 -23.84
C ASN A 463 -15.76 -21.75 -24.19
N GLY A 464 -14.43 -21.68 -24.33
CA GLY A 464 -13.63 -22.75 -24.90
C GLY A 464 -13.58 -22.69 -26.43
N SER A 465 -12.84 -23.62 -27.00
CA SER A 465 -12.66 -23.82 -28.44
C SER A 465 -12.57 -25.32 -28.74
N ASP A 466 -12.63 -25.72 -30.01
CA ASP A 466 -12.65 -27.14 -30.37
C ASP A 466 -11.35 -27.89 -30.03
N SER A 467 -10.25 -27.16 -29.78
CA SER A 467 -9.00 -27.73 -29.26
C SER A 467 -9.16 -28.36 -27.86
N VAL A 468 -10.26 -28.13 -27.13
CA VAL A 468 -10.50 -28.68 -25.79
C VAL A 468 -11.81 -29.46 -25.63
N THR A 469 -12.56 -29.71 -26.70
CA THR A 469 -13.79 -30.52 -26.65
C THR A 469 -13.49 -32.03 -26.59
N GLY A 470 -12.41 -32.46 -27.24
CA GLY A 470 -12.13 -33.88 -27.48
C GLY A 470 -13.05 -34.51 -28.52
N THR A 471 -13.77 -33.71 -29.32
CA THR A 471 -14.70 -34.19 -30.37
C THR A 471 -14.34 -33.65 -31.76
N TYR A 472 -13.18 -33.02 -31.91
CA TYR A 472 -12.72 -32.48 -33.20
C TYR A 472 -12.38 -33.63 -34.17
N PRO A 473 -12.93 -33.65 -35.40
CA PRO A 473 -12.78 -34.76 -36.35
C PRO A 473 -11.32 -35.17 -36.61
N GLY A 474 -11.04 -36.48 -36.47
CA GLY A 474 -9.70 -37.07 -36.63
C GLY A 474 -8.75 -36.91 -35.43
N TYR A 475 -9.19 -36.20 -34.39
CA TYR A 475 -8.45 -35.93 -33.14
C TYR A 475 -9.34 -36.20 -31.90
N GLU A 476 -10.28 -37.14 -32.02
CA GLU A 476 -11.23 -37.51 -30.97
C GLU A 476 -10.49 -37.98 -29.70
N GLY A 477 -10.88 -37.41 -28.57
CA GLY A 477 -10.27 -37.63 -27.26
C GLY A 477 -8.85 -37.06 -27.11
N ILE A 478 -8.45 -36.08 -27.91
CA ILE A 478 -7.22 -35.28 -27.74
C ILE A 478 -7.59 -33.85 -27.32
N TYR A 479 -6.78 -33.26 -26.43
CA TYR A 479 -7.03 -31.96 -25.82
C TYR A 479 -5.77 -31.07 -25.84
N ASN A 480 -5.92 -29.77 -26.11
CA ASN A 480 -4.83 -28.77 -26.09
C ASN A 480 -5.29 -27.45 -25.44
N TYR A 481 -5.06 -27.32 -24.13
CA TYR A 481 -5.53 -26.18 -23.32
C TYR A 481 -4.73 -24.87 -23.48
N TYR A 482 -3.72 -24.85 -24.34
CA TYR A 482 -2.83 -23.68 -24.53
C TYR A 482 -2.48 -23.41 -26.00
N ASN A 483 -3.22 -24.02 -26.95
CA ASN A 483 -2.98 -23.95 -28.40
C ASN A 483 -1.52 -24.25 -28.83
N ILE A 484 -0.79 -25.07 -28.06
CA ILE A 484 0.63 -25.35 -28.33
C ILE A 484 0.77 -26.13 -29.65
N GLY A 485 1.58 -25.62 -30.57
CA GLY A 485 1.73 -26.19 -31.91
C GLY A 485 0.69 -25.73 -32.93
N ALA A 486 -0.24 -24.84 -32.54
CA ALA A 486 -1.10 -24.14 -33.50
C ALA A 486 -0.31 -23.06 -34.24
N TYR A 487 -0.45 -23.02 -35.57
CA TYR A 487 0.08 -21.98 -36.44
C TYR A 487 -0.89 -21.74 -37.61
N ASP A 488 -0.93 -20.51 -38.10
CA ASP A 488 -1.95 -20.07 -39.06
C ASP A 488 -1.77 -20.73 -40.43
N THR A 489 -2.87 -21.31 -40.93
CA THR A 489 -3.01 -21.99 -42.22
C THR A 489 -4.50 -21.94 -42.60
N ALA A 490 -4.79 -21.71 -43.89
CA ALA A 490 -6.16 -21.50 -44.35
C ALA A 490 -7.08 -22.71 -44.07
N GLY A 491 -8.25 -22.45 -43.46
CA GLY A 491 -9.31 -23.44 -43.21
C GLY A 491 -9.06 -24.31 -41.98
N ASP A 492 -9.31 -23.80 -40.78
CA ASP A 492 -9.23 -24.46 -39.46
C ASP A 492 -7.91 -25.18 -39.10
N GLY A 493 -6.90 -25.08 -39.96
CA GLY A 493 -5.64 -25.81 -39.83
C GLY A 493 -4.87 -25.51 -38.54
N ALA A 494 -5.01 -24.32 -37.95
CA ALA A 494 -4.39 -23.98 -36.68
C ALA A 494 -4.82 -24.92 -35.53
N ILE A 495 -6.11 -25.25 -35.42
CA ILE A 495 -6.63 -26.16 -34.39
C ILE A 495 -6.14 -27.59 -34.67
N ALA A 496 -6.24 -28.04 -35.93
CA ALA A 496 -5.75 -29.36 -36.35
C ALA A 496 -4.24 -29.54 -36.09
N ASN A 497 -3.41 -28.52 -36.36
CA ASN A 497 -1.97 -28.52 -36.10
C ASN A 497 -1.68 -28.62 -34.59
N GLY A 498 -2.38 -27.84 -33.77
CA GLY A 498 -2.27 -27.92 -32.30
C GLY A 498 -2.73 -29.26 -31.73
N LEU A 499 -3.79 -29.86 -32.27
CA LEU A 499 -4.24 -31.20 -31.88
C LEU A 499 -3.31 -32.31 -32.38
N ASN A 500 -2.67 -32.15 -33.54
CA ASN A 500 -1.63 -33.06 -34.02
C ASN A 500 -0.39 -33.03 -33.13
N TYR A 501 0.06 -31.84 -32.71
CA TYR A 501 1.12 -31.72 -31.72
C TYR A 501 0.74 -32.41 -30.39
N ALA A 502 -0.51 -32.26 -29.94
CA ALA A 502 -1.02 -32.88 -28.71
C ALA A 502 -1.17 -34.42 -28.80
N LYS A 503 -1.46 -34.94 -30.01
CA LYS A 503 -1.64 -36.37 -30.32
C LYS A 503 -0.32 -37.14 -30.46
N THR A 504 0.79 -36.46 -30.70
CA THR A 504 2.07 -37.08 -31.08
C THR A 504 3.20 -36.78 -30.09
N GLY A 505 4.17 -37.69 -30.00
CA GLY A 505 5.36 -37.57 -29.14
C GLY A 505 5.19 -38.09 -27.71
N THR A 506 6.31 -38.16 -26.98
CA THR A 506 6.46 -38.78 -25.65
C THR A 506 6.89 -37.80 -24.55
N THR A 507 7.11 -36.54 -24.90
CA THR A 507 7.49 -35.47 -23.95
C THR A 507 6.29 -34.64 -23.53
N TYR A 508 6.37 -34.03 -22.35
CA TYR A 508 5.34 -33.14 -21.79
C TYR A 508 3.99 -33.84 -21.60
N ASN A 509 3.98 -35.03 -20.98
CA ASN A 509 2.77 -35.83 -20.76
C ASN A 509 1.93 -36.16 -22.03
N ARG A 510 2.51 -36.06 -23.23
CA ARG A 510 1.84 -36.44 -24.49
C ARG A 510 1.80 -37.97 -24.67
N PRO A 511 0.78 -38.53 -25.34
CA PRO A 511 -0.38 -37.84 -25.93
C PRO A 511 -1.36 -37.27 -24.90
N TRP A 512 -1.92 -36.09 -25.17
CA TRP A 512 -2.85 -35.38 -24.28
C TRP A 512 -4.28 -35.93 -24.38
N THR A 513 -4.44 -37.17 -23.92
CA THR A 513 -5.68 -37.98 -24.05
C THR A 513 -6.82 -37.61 -23.09
N ASN A 514 -6.60 -36.62 -22.22
CA ASN A 514 -7.59 -36.07 -21.29
C ASN A 514 -7.20 -34.63 -20.85
N PRO A 515 -8.13 -33.84 -20.27
CA PRO A 515 -7.85 -32.48 -19.81
C PRO A 515 -6.68 -32.35 -18.82
N TYR A 516 -6.51 -33.29 -17.87
CA TYR A 516 -5.42 -33.23 -16.89
C TYR A 516 -4.04 -33.33 -17.56
N LYS A 517 -3.86 -34.31 -18.46
CA LYS A 517 -2.60 -34.47 -19.22
C LYS A 517 -2.30 -33.24 -20.07
N SER A 518 -3.33 -32.64 -20.68
CA SER A 518 -3.18 -31.42 -21.48
C SER A 518 -2.77 -30.20 -20.65
N ILE A 519 -3.41 -30.00 -19.49
CA ILE A 519 -3.12 -28.90 -18.56
C ILE A 519 -1.71 -29.05 -17.96
N LEU A 520 -1.36 -30.24 -17.46
CA LEU A 520 -0.02 -30.52 -16.91
C LEU A 520 1.06 -30.45 -17.99
N GLY A 521 0.87 -31.16 -19.11
CA GLY A 521 1.85 -31.22 -20.20
C GLY A 521 2.09 -29.88 -20.86
N GLY A 522 1.02 -29.13 -21.14
CA GLY A 522 1.15 -27.77 -21.65
C GLY A 522 1.86 -26.83 -20.66
N ALA A 523 1.59 -26.96 -19.37
CA ALA A 523 2.33 -26.23 -18.34
C ALA A 523 3.83 -26.58 -18.32
N GLU A 524 4.20 -27.87 -18.43
CA GLU A 524 5.60 -28.29 -18.52
C GLU A 524 6.30 -27.74 -19.77
N TYR A 525 5.61 -27.72 -20.91
CA TYR A 525 6.12 -27.15 -22.16
C TYR A 525 6.39 -25.64 -22.01
N ILE A 526 5.40 -24.87 -21.54
CA ILE A 526 5.53 -23.43 -21.31
C ILE A 526 6.65 -23.16 -20.30
N ALA A 527 6.71 -23.92 -19.20
CA ALA A 527 7.72 -23.74 -18.16
C ALA A 527 9.14 -24.07 -18.64
N SER A 528 9.32 -25.11 -19.46
CA SER A 528 10.64 -25.52 -19.98
C SER A 528 11.32 -24.46 -20.83
N SER A 529 10.52 -23.68 -21.57
CA SER A 529 11.05 -22.71 -22.53
C SER A 529 11.65 -21.48 -21.82
N TYR A 530 10.97 -20.94 -20.81
CA TYR A 530 11.34 -19.67 -20.17
C TYR A 530 11.44 -19.73 -18.64
N ILE A 531 10.40 -20.23 -17.96
CA ILE A 531 10.28 -20.15 -16.49
C ILE A 531 11.40 -20.94 -15.80
N LYS A 532 11.66 -22.18 -16.23
CA LYS A 532 12.75 -23.03 -15.71
C LYS A 532 14.16 -22.49 -16.01
N LYS A 533 14.28 -21.55 -16.95
CA LYS A 533 15.54 -20.82 -17.26
C LYS A 533 15.71 -19.54 -16.44
N GLY A 534 14.75 -19.20 -15.58
CA GLY A 534 14.74 -17.96 -14.80
C GLY A 534 14.06 -16.78 -15.51
N GLN A 535 13.62 -16.93 -16.77
CA GLN A 535 12.80 -15.92 -17.46
C GLN A 535 11.34 -16.02 -17.00
N ASN A 536 11.13 -15.79 -15.70
CA ASN A 536 9.89 -16.05 -14.96
C ASN A 536 8.99 -14.80 -14.81
N THR A 537 9.17 -13.79 -15.67
CA THR A 537 8.33 -12.60 -15.79
C THR A 537 8.25 -12.17 -17.26
N ASN A 538 7.20 -11.42 -17.63
CA ASN A 538 7.11 -10.84 -18.97
C ASN A 538 8.31 -9.95 -19.31
N TYR A 539 8.86 -9.22 -18.33
CA TYR A 539 10.07 -8.43 -18.51
C TYR A 539 11.29 -9.31 -18.85
N PHE A 540 11.53 -10.40 -18.12
CA PHE A 540 12.67 -11.29 -18.39
C PHE A 540 12.50 -12.09 -19.68
N GLN A 541 11.26 -12.38 -20.10
CA GLN A 541 10.98 -12.95 -21.41
C GLN A 541 11.22 -11.93 -22.53
N LYS A 542 10.92 -10.64 -22.32
CA LYS A 542 11.17 -9.59 -23.30
C LYS A 542 12.65 -9.26 -23.50
N PHE A 543 13.44 -9.16 -22.43
CA PHE A 543 14.82 -8.62 -22.53
C PHE A 543 15.93 -9.65 -22.26
N ASN A 544 15.61 -10.80 -21.66
CA ASN A 544 16.56 -11.80 -21.18
C ASN A 544 17.86 -11.26 -20.54
N VAL A 545 17.71 -10.79 -19.30
CA VAL A 545 18.81 -10.28 -18.46
C VAL A 545 19.15 -11.19 -17.27
N VAL A 546 18.72 -12.45 -17.37
CA VAL A 546 18.80 -13.45 -16.28
C VAL A 546 19.32 -14.82 -16.74
N TYR A 547 19.25 -15.14 -18.03
CA TYR A 547 19.68 -16.42 -18.58
C TYR A 547 20.74 -16.23 -19.68
N SER A 548 21.85 -16.96 -19.59
CA SER A 548 22.93 -16.91 -20.59
C SER A 548 22.63 -17.83 -21.78
N PRO A 549 22.83 -17.40 -23.05
CA PRO A 549 23.35 -16.09 -23.47
C PRO A 549 22.32 -14.97 -23.31
N TYR A 550 22.73 -13.89 -22.64
CA TYR A 550 21.90 -12.70 -22.39
C TYR A 550 21.51 -11.99 -23.70
N TYR A 551 20.43 -11.20 -23.67
CA TYR A 551 19.92 -10.39 -24.80
C TYR A 551 19.45 -11.20 -26.02
N LEU A 552 19.51 -12.54 -25.93
CA LEU A 552 19.00 -13.52 -26.88
C LEU A 552 17.88 -14.32 -26.21
N HIS A 553 17.20 -15.21 -26.94
CA HIS A 553 16.07 -15.97 -26.40
C HIS A 553 15.00 -15.04 -25.78
N GLN A 554 14.71 -13.96 -26.50
CA GLN A 554 13.62 -13.02 -26.19
C GLN A 554 12.33 -13.54 -26.84
N TYR A 555 11.23 -13.54 -26.08
CA TYR A 555 9.93 -14.02 -26.55
C TYR A 555 9.30 -13.12 -27.62
N MET A 556 9.69 -11.84 -27.68
CA MET A 556 9.08 -10.82 -28.54
C MET A 556 10.01 -9.65 -28.85
N THR A 557 9.91 -9.11 -30.06
CA THR A 557 10.67 -7.94 -30.53
C THR A 557 10.04 -6.61 -30.14
N ASN A 558 8.71 -6.54 -30.05
CA ASN A 558 7.98 -5.33 -29.62
C ASN A 558 8.45 -4.84 -28.24
N VAL A 559 9.11 -3.68 -28.20
CA VAL A 559 9.70 -3.08 -27.00
C VAL A 559 8.64 -2.75 -25.91
N GLN A 560 7.40 -2.53 -26.30
CA GLN A 560 6.30 -2.13 -25.40
C GLN A 560 5.57 -3.34 -24.77
N ALA A 561 5.76 -4.55 -25.32
CA ALA A 561 4.86 -5.68 -25.13
C ALA A 561 4.67 -6.09 -23.66
N ALA A 562 5.76 -6.20 -22.90
CA ALA A 562 5.71 -6.54 -21.48
C ALA A 562 4.87 -5.54 -20.66
N THR A 563 4.89 -4.25 -21.03
CA THR A 563 4.10 -3.20 -20.37
C THR A 563 2.63 -3.20 -20.82
N SER A 564 2.34 -3.45 -22.10
CA SER A 564 0.94 -3.57 -22.56
C SER A 564 0.25 -4.82 -22.02
N GLU A 565 0.95 -5.94 -21.92
CA GLU A 565 0.42 -7.16 -21.31
C GLU A 565 0.19 -6.97 -19.80
N ALA A 566 1.11 -6.33 -19.09
CA ALA A 566 0.96 -5.99 -17.67
C ALA A 566 -0.32 -5.19 -17.39
N ARG A 567 -0.69 -4.26 -18.29
CA ARG A 567 -1.95 -3.51 -18.21
C ARG A 567 -3.17 -4.44 -18.29
N SER A 568 -3.16 -5.40 -19.21
CA SER A 568 -4.24 -6.37 -19.39
C SER A 568 -4.37 -7.32 -18.18
N THR A 569 -3.24 -7.75 -17.62
CA THR A 569 -3.19 -8.55 -16.38
C THR A 569 -3.75 -7.78 -15.19
N TYR A 570 -3.30 -6.53 -14.98
CA TYR A 570 -3.82 -5.66 -13.93
C TYR A 570 -5.34 -5.46 -14.05
N ASN A 571 -5.84 -5.10 -15.23
CA ASN A 571 -7.27 -4.88 -15.47
C ASN A 571 -8.08 -6.15 -15.15
N SER A 572 -7.57 -7.32 -15.53
CA SER A 572 -8.17 -8.62 -15.23
C SER A 572 -8.24 -8.88 -13.72
N TYR A 573 -7.12 -8.77 -13.00
CA TYR A 573 -7.11 -8.97 -11.54
C TYR A 573 -7.92 -7.92 -10.77
N ASN A 574 -7.96 -6.67 -11.23
CA ASN A 574 -8.78 -5.62 -10.63
C ASN A 574 -10.27 -5.94 -10.74
N SER A 575 -10.75 -6.30 -11.94
CA SER A 575 -12.15 -6.67 -12.17
C SER A 575 -12.59 -7.91 -11.38
N MET A 576 -11.66 -8.84 -11.10
CA MET A 576 -11.90 -10.02 -10.26
C MET A 576 -11.69 -9.76 -8.75
N GLY A 577 -11.31 -8.54 -8.34
CA GLY A 577 -11.05 -8.18 -6.94
C GLY A 577 -9.79 -8.81 -6.33
N MET A 578 -8.93 -9.40 -7.15
CA MET A 578 -7.79 -10.25 -6.75
C MET A 578 -6.57 -9.46 -6.25
N LEU A 579 -6.48 -8.15 -6.51
CA LEU A 579 -5.31 -7.33 -6.12
C LEU A 579 -5.00 -7.36 -4.60
N LYS A 580 -5.95 -7.77 -3.75
CA LYS A 580 -5.75 -7.92 -2.30
C LYS A 580 -5.02 -9.20 -1.90
N GLU A 581 -4.85 -10.15 -2.80
CA GLU A 581 -4.16 -11.41 -2.55
C GLU A 581 -2.63 -11.23 -2.54
N ALA A 582 -1.92 -12.29 -2.16
CA ALA A 582 -0.46 -12.30 -2.24
C ALA A 582 -0.02 -12.42 -3.70
N MET A 583 0.81 -11.48 -4.15
CA MET A 583 1.43 -11.43 -5.47
C MET A 583 2.93 -11.19 -5.27
N ILE A 584 3.76 -11.75 -6.16
CA ILE A 584 5.22 -11.68 -6.07
C ILE A 584 5.73 -11.01 -7.35
N PHE A 585 6.59 -10.01 -7.19
CA PHE A 585 7.16 -9.25 -8.31
C PHE A 585 8.70 -9.38 -8.30
N TYR A 586 9.26 -10.01 -9.32
CA TYR A 586 10.71 -10.13 -9.55
C TYR A 586 11.19 -8.97 -10.40
N ILE A 587 11.81 -7.98 -9.76
CA ILE A 587 12.12 -6.69 -10.37
C ILE A 587 13.63 -6.62 -10.65
N PRO A 588 14.07 -6.36 -11.89
CA PRO A 588 15.49 -6.27 -12.24
C PRO A 588 16.20 -5.10 -11.54
N VAL A 589 17.45 -5.33 -11.16
CA VAL A 589 18.39 -4.31 -10.70
C VAL A 589 19.69 -4.46 -11.50
N TYR A 590 20.08 -3.38 -12.20
CA TYR A 590 21.29 -3.31 -13.01
C TYR A 590 22.40 -2.51 -12.30
N LYS A 591 23.65 -2.77 -12.67
CA LYS A 591 24.78 -1.91 -12.31
C LYS A 591 24.75 -0.63 -13.15
N ASN A 592 25.23 0.48 -12.60
CA ASN A 592 25.47 1.74 -13.31
C ASN A 592 24.23 2.33 -14.02
N MET A 593 23.02 2.12 -13.47
CA MET A 593 21.80 2.75 -13.97
C MET A 593 21.87 4.28 -13.94
N PRO A 594 21.19 4.98 -14.87
CA PRO A 594 21.22 6.44 -14.92
C PRO A 594 20.58 7.07 -13.68
N SER A 595 21.11 8.20 -13.24
CA SER A 595 20.62 8.93 -12.06
C SER A 595 19.21 9.50 -12.28
N LYS A 596 18.93 10.02 -13.48
CA LYS A 596 17.57 10.33 -13.96
C LYS A 596 16.94 9.05 -14.54
N ILE A 597 15.66 8.83 -14.26
CA ILE A 597 14.85 7.80 -14.92
C ILE A 597 14.63 8.23 -16.39
N PRO A 598 14.89 7.37 -17.40
CA PRO A 598 14.69 7.71 -18.80
C PRO A 598 13.21 7.95 -19.13
N GLU A 599 12.92 9.11 -19.70
CA GLU A 599 11.61 9.48 -20.21
C GLU A 599 11.52 9.16 -21.71
N LEU A 600 10.33 8.81 -22.20
CA LEU A 600 10.10 8.70 -23.64
C LEU A 600 10.43 10.03 -24.35
N PRO A 601 11.01 9.99 -25.56
CA PRO A 601 11.30 11.20 -26.30
C PRO A 601 10.00 11.98 -26.60
N ALA A 602 10.08 13.32 -26.57
CA ALA A 602 8.97 14.14 -27.00
C ALA A 602 8.56 13.82 -28.45
N SER A 603 7.27 13.91 -28.77
CA SER A 603 6.78 13.71 -30.13
C SER A 603 7.42 14.72 -31.09
N LYS A 604 8.01 14.23 -32.18
CA LYS A 604 8.53 15.05 -33.28
C LYS A 604 8.23 14.40 -34.62
N GLY A 605 8.17 15.22 -35.67
CA GLY A 605 8.01 14.75 -37.06
C GLY A 605 9.27 14.08 -37.61
N ASN A 606 9.28 13.86 -38.93
CA ASN A 606 10.40 13.25 -39.65
C ASN A 606 11.73 14.02 -39.43
N PRO A 607 12.89 13.35 -39.30
CA PRO A 607 14.16 13.99 -38.97
C PRO A 607 15.00 14.48 -40.16
N ASN A 608 14.59 14.20 -41.39
CA ASN A 608 15.41 14.42 -42.59
C ASN A 608 15.33 15.86 -43.09
N SER A 609 16.45 16.58 -42.94
CA SER A 609 16.61 17.97 -43.37
C SER A 609 17.48 18.11 -44.62
N TYR A 610 17.68 17.03 -45.38
CA TYR A 610 18.55 17.05 -46.55
C TYR A 610 17.80 17.39 -47.83
N LEU A 611 18.51 18.08 -48.74
CA LEU A 611 18.06 18.33 -50.10
C LEU A 611 18.32 17.11 -50.99
N LYS A 612 17.38 16.85 -51.89
CA LYS A 612 17.47 15.87 -52.98
C LYS A 612 18.12 16.46 -54.23
N THR A 613 17.88 17.75 -54.49
CA THR A 613 18.49 18.50 -55.59
C THR A 613 18.78 19.95 -55.20
N ILE A 614 19.79 20.54 -55.84
CA ILE A 614 19.95 21.98 -56.05
C ILE A 614 20.16 22.17 -57.55
N THR A 615 19.43 23.09 -58.16
CA THR A 615 19.59 23.49 -59.56
C THR A 615 19.74 25.01 -59.65
N VAL A 616 20.68 25.48 -60.46
CA VAL A 616 20.90 26.91 -60.71
C VAL A 616 20.70 27.16 -62.19
N ASN A 617 19.67 27.93 -62.54
CA ASN A 617 19.23 28.10 -63.93
C ASN A 617 19.46 29.56 -64.39
N ASN A 618 19.90 29.73 -65.64
CA ASN A 618 19.79 30.99 -66.37
C ASN A 618 18.81 30.78 -67.55
N GLY A 619 17.61 31.35 -67.44
CA GLY A 619 16.49 30.98 -68.30
C GLY A 619 16.24 29.47 -68.23
N ASN A 620 16.21 28.82 -69.39
CA ASN A 620 16.01 27.37 -69.51
C ASN A 620 17.31 26.55 -69.37
N SER A 621 18.47 27.19 -69.17
CA SER A 621 19.77 26.51 -69.10
C SER A 621 20.19 26.23 -67.65
N ASN A 622 20.35 24.96 -67.30
CA ASN A 622 20.90 24.53 -66.01
C ASN A 622 22.43 24.71 -66.01
N LEU A 623 22.96 25.34 -64.96
CA LEU A 623 24.36 25.67 -64.78
C LEU A 623 24.98 24.75 -63.73
N ALA A 624 26.11 24.14 -64.07
CA ALA A 624 26.79 23.21 -63.17
C ALA A 624 27.33 23.91 -61.91
N ILE A 625 27.06 23.30 -60.75
CA ILE A 625 27.69 23.62 -59.47
C ILE A 625 28.86 22.68 -59.19
N THR A 626 29.89 23.16 -58.51
CA THR A 626 31.07 22.40 -58.12
C THR A 626 31.17 22.29 -56.59
N PRO A 627 31.39 21.10 -56.00
CA PRO A 627 31.35 19.79 -56.66
C PRO A 627 29.93 19.44 -57.17
N THR A 628 29.79 18.36 -57.93
CA THR A 628 28.48 17.80 -58.28
C THR A 628 27.64 17.56 -57.01
N PHE A 629 26.34 17.82 -57.08
CA PHE A 629 25.46 17.79 -55.92
C PHE A 629 25.53 16.47 -55.16
N ASN A 630 25.76 16.55 -53.85
CA ASN A 630 25.63 15.45 -52.90
C ASN A 630 24.89 15.95 -51.66
N TYR A 631 23.88 15.23 -51.19
CA TYR A 631 23.05 15.67 -50.08
C TYR A 631 23.81 15.91 -48.76
N LYS A 632 25.01 15.32 -48.58
CA LYS A 632 25.89 15.56 -47.42
C LYS A 632 26.83 16.76 -47.60
N THR A 633 27.01 17.25 -48.82
CA THR A 633 27.85 18.41 -49.11
C THR A 633 27.02 19.69 -49.01
N THR A 634 27.40 20.59 -48.11
CA THR A 634 26.65 21.82 -47.77
C THR A 634 27.21 23.10 -48.38
N SER A 635 28.31 23.03 -49.15
CA SER A 635 28.91 24.20 -49.81
C SER A 635 29.27 23.89 -51.25
N TYR A 636 28.88 24.80 -52.14
CA TYR A 636 29.09 24.73 -53.58
C TYR A 636 29.60 26.06 -54.13
N THR A 637 30.36 25.99 -55.21
CA THR A 637 30.86 27.16 -55.95
C THR A 637 30.51 27.04 -57.42
N MET A 638 30.34 28.18 -58.08
CA MET A 638 30.26 28.28 -59.54
C MET A 638 30.72 29.67 -60.00
N VAL A 639 31.17 29.75 -61.24
CA VAL A 639 31.53 31.01 -61.92
C VAL A 639 30.63 31.16 -63.13
N VAL A 640 30.08 32.36 -63.34
CA VAL A 640 29.24 32.68 -64.49
C VAL A 640 29.82 33.82 -65.33
N PRO A 641 29.67 33.78 -66.67
CA PRO A 641 30.08 34.89 -67.54
C PRO A 641 29.42 36.22 -67.17
N ASN A 642 30.03 37.35 -67.56
CA ASN A 642 29.49 38.68 -67.27
C ASN A 642 28.06 38.87 -67.81
N SER A 643 27.67 38.18 -68.89
CA SER A 643 26.31 38.22 -69.45
C SER A 643 25.21 37.68 -68.53
N VAL A 644 25.55 36.88 -67.51
CA VAL A 644 24.58 36.31 -66.57
C VAL A 644 24.30 37.28 -65.42
N SER A 645 23.29 38.13 -65.59
CA SER A 645 22.91 39.16 -64.59
C SER A 645 22.03 38.64 -63.44
N SER A 646 21.42 37.47 -63.60
CA SER A 646 20.59 36.81 -62.58
C SER A 646 20.54 35.30 -62.80
N VAL A 647 20.22 34.56 -61.75
CA VAL A 647 19.96 33.11 -61.81
C VAL A 647 18.76 32.75 -60.93
N THR A 648 17.97 31.77 -61.37
CA THR A 648 16.96 31.13 -60.53
C THR A 648 17.61 29.96 -59.81
N VAL A 649 17.48 29.92 -58.49
CA VAL A 649 17.92 28.79 -57.67
C VAL A 649 16.68 28.04 -57.19
N ASP A 650 16.64 26.75 -57.50
CA ASP A 650 15.57 25.84 -57.08
C ASP A 650 16.18 24.64 -56.37
N ALA A 651 15.45 24.11 -55.40
CA ALA A 651 15.84 22.93 -54.63
C ALA A 651 14.62 22.11 -54.21
N THR A 652 14.82 20.79 -54.10
CA THR A 652 13.81 19.84 -53.62
C THR A 652 14.35 19.07 -52.41
N ALA A 653 13.48 18.65 -51.49
CA ALA A 653 13.87 17.91 -50.29
C ALA A 653 13.91 16.40 -50.56
N ILE A 654 14.67 15.65 -49.77
CA ILE A 654 14.58 14.17 -49.79
C ILE A 654 13.25 13.73 -49.16
N SER A 655 12.89 14.31 -48.01
CA SER A 655 11.63 14.04 -47.34
C SER A 655 10.50 14.92 -47.84
N SER A 656 9.32 14.32 -48.03
CA SER A 656 8.05 15.04 -48.25
C SER A 656 7.56 15.79 -47.00
N HIS A 657 8.12 15.50 -45.82
CA HIS A 657 7.80 16.17 -44.56
C HIS A 657 8.67 17.40 -44.28
N ALA A 658 9.63 17.71 -45.16
CA ALA A 658 10.53 18.84 -45.00
C ALA A 658 10.06 20.08 -45.80
N SER A 659 10.41 21.26 -45.31
CA SER A 659 10.16 22.55 -45.96
C SER A 659 11.47 23.21 -46.39
N ILE A 660 11.45 24.00 -47.46
CA ILE A 660 12.62 24.68 -48.01
C ILE A 660 12.40 26.19 -48.03
N THR A 661 13.44 26.94 -47.66
CA THR A 661 13.54 28.39 -47.90
C THR A 661 14.85 28.69 -48.66
N GLY A 662 14.84 29.75 -49.46
CA GLY A 662 15.99 30.14 -50.31
C GLY A 662 15.90 29.70 -51.78
N ASN A 663 14.77 29.14 -52.21
CA ASN A 663 14.45 29.07 -53.65
C ASN A 663 14.02 30.46 -54.15
N GLY A 664 14.32 30.79 -55.40
CA GLY A 664 13.91 32.04 -56.05
C GLY A 664 14.93 32.61 -57.04
N ASN A 665 14.62 33.79 -57.57
CA ASN A 665 15.50 34.51 -58.50
C ASN A 665 16.47 35.42 -57.73
N TYR A 666 17.76 35.37 -58.09
CA TYR A 666 18.85 36.10 -57.47
C TYR A 666 19.63 36.91 -58.49
N THR A 667 19.65 38.24 -58.32
CA THR A 667 20.51 39.14 -59.09
C THR A 667 21.98 38.97 -58.75
N LEU A 668 22.86 39.09 -59.74
CA LEU A 668 24.30 38.91 -59.59
C LEU A 668 25.03 40.21 -59.96
N GLU A 669 25.82 40.76 -59.04
CA GLU A 669 26.61 41.98 -59.30
C GLU A 669 27.89 41.65 -60.07
N SER A 670 28.21 42.48 -61.08
CA SER A 670 29.40 42.30 -61.93
C SER A 670 30.68 42.33 -61.09
N GLY A 671 31.56 41.34 -61.27
CA GLY A 671 32.83 41.24 -60.54
C GLY A 671 32.72 40.83 -59.07
N LYS A 672 31.55 40.41 -58.59
CA LYS A 672 31.33 40.02 -57.18
C LYS A 672 30.87 38.56 -57.03
N THR A 673 31.09 38.01 -55.84
CA THR A 673 30.52 36.73 -55.41
C THR A 673 29.24 36.96 -54.61
N ARG A 674 28.12 36.37 -55.03
CA ARG A 674 26.91 36.27 -54.23
C ARG A 674 26.87 34.91 -53.53
N THR A 675 26.59 34.89 -52.22
CA THR A 675 26.31 33.64 -51.49
C THR A 675 24.79 33.49 -51.34
N ILE A 676 24.25 32.38 -51.81
CA ILE A 676 22.83 32.02 -51.69
C ILE A 676 22.72 30.89 -50.68
N SER A 677 21.87 31.06 -49.67
CA SER A 677 21.64 30.08 -48.60
C SER A 677 20.28 29.42 -48.78
N ILE A 678 20.29 28.12 -49.05
CA ILE A 678 19.11 27.28 -49.19
C ILE A 678 18.98 26.45 -47.91
N LYS A 679 17.95 26.70 -47.11
CA LYS A 679 17.73 26.00 -45.84
C LYS A 679 16.58 25.00 -46.00
N CYS A 680 16.91 23.72 -45.82
CA CYS A 680 15.91 22.67 -45.70
C CYS A 680 15.65 22.40 -44.20
N THR A 681 14.39 22.38 -43.79
CA THR A 681 13.94 22.21 -42.40
C THR A 681 13.05 20.98 -42.31
N ALA A 682 13.46 19.98 -41.53
CA ALA A 682 12.74 18.73 -41.34
C ALA A 682 11.48 18.90 -40.47
N GLY A 683 10.59 17.90 -40.50
CA GLY A 683 9.38 17.87 -39.67
C GLY A 683 9.63 17.82 -38.15
N ASN A 684 10.84 17.50 -37.69
CA ASN A 684 11.25 17.61 -36.28
C ASN A 684 11.88 18.97 -35.91
N GLY A 685 11.97 19.91 -36.86
CA GLY A 685 12.58 21.23 -36.71
C GLY A 685 14.10 21.29 -36.88
N THR A 686 14.82 20.18 -37.09
CA THR A 686 16.23 20.23 -37.49
C THR A 686 16.36 20.85 -38.87
N SER A 687 17.53 21.38 -39.21
CA SER A 687 17.75 22.01 -40.50
C SER A 687 19.16 21.81 -41.02
N THR A 688 19.29 21.62 -42.33
CA THR A 688 20.57 21.69 -43.05
C THR A 688 20.52 22.88 -43.99
N THR A 689 21.54 23.74 -43.90
CA THR A 689 21.70 24.91 -44.78
C THR A 689 22.79 24.62 -45.80
N TYR A 690 22.44 24.72 -47.07
CA TYR A 690 23.33 24.59 -48.22
C TYR A 690 23.67 25.98 -48.75
N GLN A 691 24.93 26.21 -49.08
CA GLN A 691 25.42 27.48 -49.63
C GLN A 691 25.89 27.29 -51.06
N VAL A 692 25.38 28.12 -51.98
CA VAL A 692 25.87 28.24 -53.35
C VAL A 692 26.54 29.60 -53.51
N LYS A 693 27.86 29.60 -53.74
CA LYS A 693 28.67 30.80 -53.98
C LYS A 693 28.85 31.02 -55.47
N ILE A 694 28.24 32.06 -55.99
CA ILE A 694 28.16 32.37 -57.42
C ILE A 694 29.00 33.62 -57.70
N THR A 695 30.12 33.45 -58.40
CA THR A 695 30.96 34.56 -58.85
C THR A 695 30.57 34.97 -60.27
N ARG A 696 30.09 36.20 -60.45
CA ARG A 696 29.89 36.78 -61.80
C ARG A 696 31.16 37.48 -62.21
N LEU A 697 31.74 37.07 -63.34
CA LEU A 697 32.96 37.70 -63.88
C LEU A 697 32.75 39.21 -64.12
N ALA A 698 33.82 39.98 -64.00
CA ALA A 698 33.84 41.38 -64.42
C ALA A 698 33.73 41.50 -65.96
N LYS A 699 33.57 42.73 -66.45
CA LYS A 699 33.73 43.02 -67.89
C LYS A 699 35.20 43.03 -68.27
#